data_AF-A0A397ALV2-F1
#
_entry.id   AF-A0A397ALV2-F1
#
_cell.length_a   1.000
_cell.length_b   1.000
_cell.length_c   1.000
_cell.angle_alpha   90.00
_cell.angle_beta   90.00
_cell.angle_gamma   90.00
#
_symmetry.space_group_name_H-M   'P 1'
#
loop_
_entity.id
_entity.type
_entity.pdbx_description
1 polymer ?
#
loop_
_entity_poly.entity_id
_entity_poly.type
_entity_poly.pdbx_seq_one_letter_code
_entity_poly.pdbx_strand_id
1 'polypeptide(L)'
;MHRVLPMDSGLPDIPASRAPNIPWTLIGCSYITLSIICSVWYLYVVQPSLSNDVWWANYSSSRDQALVIDIFNAILPSQSSGALDIFSPRATIGRPYTAIIPSTAVYSTYPRQLVLTELTSVEYAVQNLRSLDAPNSLWMGTQYCWVDFQKRFEIAHTKTRQTRCRDRYRSNGAVYMESMLRNQVWDDFMSFYGAVFEIAVQDWLVQSEDGRRWVATTSSARPTTTVAEEVALWTENGITSFTLQWQNDFVNGMSDAIVLVNALGMQQELVLRSVSYAEVTLNVDIDFAADAIQGTTLSPTPPSWTRQDRLFYGGNPLCLRGAPQVYVQNTFGFHDLCDKQTPLSLDYNLHASLFAIEATKRVQVDDICAVVAAPESCRRLCQSILEVEKHLPPVPASFTALFDDVFHQVTLLNVGIMQFASSVDGFNMTILFEPLLQDPAFQFFGWFFIYEWVSGRREVVRFDGDVASLTLMSVAESPVQFFSGAESIASATHGLYYVVVYVTAILATICTASLVSTLAFGTSKLQTSEFLWFNHVVGSVWIGRPLLLLRGGTAILVLSTTQLHLATINGVHSHFEFRPRHWFSTCVIAGEATWALYVAVDFLTVVTSHFTRSYAPLSCVIAWSVLVLVELTVPVLPWAWIDRVCTGQNMDQAIKCSSGGIRMGSFDRVRLILLIQSLSICAAMAISLAYKTVLERRRHPVPAIRFQRYILGVADNYFPLEDSNLDDLASQNYASQLMAGLIPWQRGGLFDIKLWLHDTSHSRIARKATIANFSQLQPLPRKCVSERMQKRLTRMGEWLAVLYAFGGIAGSVLYFQVAQVNLANDLYWATFNMSGMHVFISNWLNDELYLGVRQTETAMDVEYINQDGSFDQDSSRIMSPSNFGQMLLYTELNAIQDAIVGLRASDACEVPWISTQYCFVDFDQRWELANTAARQQRCRRMTSNGAVFLESVWRNIDCREFARCWGHAIDAAIVNDLKQSTAGQDWLNVVFADEKPSVSTEIAFWKAHGVSHFTTQWQNYKTIGLVNNYAVTNVYGISYPFTLQNEYSRFRFESETTFKMYWAFASDLAAVSNNASAIAGDSLIRSSPRFAFANTSMQSLLMENGTVSSPLPNAYRLLESELGSFGSVDVTYVPCPSILKGVARQVFTTLRQSLAQSDAAQI
;
A
#
# COMPACT_ATOMS: atom_id res chain seq x y z
N MET A 1 -85.60 -38.86 48.20
CA MET A 1 -86.63 -38.48 47.19
C MET A 1 -85.99 -38.49 45.82
N HIS A 2 -86.64 -39.18 44.88
CA HIS A 2 -86.17 -39.52 43.54
C HIS A 2 -85.91 -38.32 42.61
N ARG A 3 -84.95 -38.49 41.69
CA ARG A 3 -85.25 -38.43 40.25
C ARG A 3 -84.24 -39.22 39.42
N VAL A 4 -84.77 -40.23 38.73
CA VAL A 4 -84.13 -41.03 37.66
C VAL A 4 -84.59 -40.46 36.31
N LEU A 5 -83.73 -40.56 35.28
CA LEU A 5 -83.97 -40.84 33.84
C LEU A 5 -82.99 -40.05 32.94
N PRO A 6 -82.65 -40.51 31.72
CA PRO A 6 -82.36 -41.88 31.26
C PRO A 6 -81.01 -41.99 30.49
N MET A 7 -80.55 -43.23 30.29
CA MET A 7 -79.50 -43.61 29.35
C MET A 7 -80.15 -43.69 27.96
N ASP A 8 -79.76 -42.83 27.02
CA ASP A 8 -80.10 -42.99 25.59
C ASP A 8 -78.85 -43.38 24.81
N SER A 9 -78.93 -44.58 24.26
CA SER A 9 -78.07 -45.17 23.24
C SER A 9 -78.30 -44.47 21.90
N GLY A 10 -77.25 -43.80 21.41
CA GLY A 10 -77.19 -43.27 20.05
C GLY A 10 -75.77 -42.82 19.76
N LEU A 11 -74.93 -43.75 19.31
CA LEU A 11 -73.70 -43.42 18.58
C LEU A 11 -74.12 -42.73 17.27
N PRO A 12 -73.77 -41.45 17.03
CA PRO A 12 -73.67 -40.98 15.66
C PRO A 12 -72.37 -41.55 15.08
N ASP A 13 -72.50 -42.22 13.94
CA ASP A 13 -71.38 -42.68 13.13
C ASP A 13 -70.34 -41.56 12.98
N ILE A 14 -69.12 -41.83 13.46
CA ILE A 14 -67.95 -41.00 13.19
C ILE A 14 -67.72 -41.09 11.69
N PRO A 15 -67.82 -40.00 10.91
CA PRO A 15 -67.50 -40.06 9.49
C PRO A 15 -66.03 -40.47 9.34
N ALA A 16 -65.82 -41.49 8.52
CA ALA A 16 -64.54 -42.07 8.20
C ALA A 16 -63.47 -41.00 7.93
N SER A 17 -62.29 -41.24 8.49
CA SER A 17 -61.02 -40.56 8.24
C SER A 17 -60.95 -39.97 6.82
N ARG A 18 -60.85 -38.64 6.71
CA ARG A 18 -60.50 -37.98 5.45
C ARG A 18 -59.18 -38.59 4.95
N ALA A 19 -59.21 -39.12 3.73
CA ALA A 19 -58.03 -39.61 3.04
C ALA A 19 -56.91 -38.56 3.04
N PRO A 20 -55.63 -38.96 3.09
CA PRO A 20 -54.51 -38.04 3.07
C PRO A 20 -54.57 -37.17 1.81
N ASN A 21 -54.58 -35.85 1.98
CA ASN A 21 -54.45 -34.89 0.89
C ASN A 21 -53.00 -34.86 0.40
N ILE A 22 -52.57 -35.93 -0.27
CA ILE A 22 -51.26 -36.11 -0.93
C ILE A 22 -50.79 -34.85 -1.72
N PRO A 23 -51.64 -34.12 -2.48
CA PRO A 23 -51.18 -32.95 -3.23
C PRO A 23 -50.66 -31.80 -2.34
N TRP A 24 -51.29 -31.53 -1.19
CA TRP A 24 -50.83 -30.46 -0.28
C TRP A 24 -49.50 -30.81 0.41
N THR A 25 -49.24 -32.10 0.59
CA THR A 25 -47.97 -32.65 1.11
C THR A 25 -46.83 -32.46 0.16
N LEU A 26 -47.04 -32.78 -1.10
CA LEU A 26 -46.04 -32.55 -2.12
C LEU A 26 -45.76 -31.05 -2.25
N ILE A 27 -46.78 -30.19 -2.22
CA ILE A 27 -46.63 -28.73 -2.26
C ILE A 27 -45.81 -28.20 -1.07
N GLY A 28 -46.12 -28.62 0.15
CA GLY A 28 -45.40 -28.19 1.36
C GLY A 28 -43.93 -28.65 1.38
N CYS A 29 -43.67 -29.92 1.03
CA CYS A 29 -42.31 -30.46 0.94
C CYS A 29 -41.51 -29.78 -0.19
N SER A 30 -42.14 -29.53 -1.35
CA SER A 30 -41.53 -28.79 -2.45
C SER A 30 -41.20 -27.35 -2.06
N TYR A 31 -42.08 -26.66 -1.32
CA TYR A 31 -41.84 -25.30 -0.86
C TYR A 31 -40.60 -25.20 0.05
N ILE A 32 -40.50 -26.02 1.09
CA ILE A 32 -39.36 -25.94 2.03
C ILE A 32 -38.05 -26.35 1.35
N THR A 33 -38.09 -27.35 0.46
CA THR A 33 -36.92 -27.78 -0.30
C THR A 33 -36.46 -26.66 -1.24
N LEU A 34 -37.38 -26.05 -1.99
CA LEU A 34 -37.07 -24.93 -2.88
C LEU A 34 -36.57 -23.71 -2.09
N SER A 35 -37.14 -23.44 -0.92
CA SER A 35 -36.70 -22.35 -0.04
C SER A 35 -35.26 -22.54 0.44
N ILE A 36 -34.85 -23.75 0.81
CA ILE A 36 -33.46 -24.03 1.18
C ILE A 36 -32.54 -23.95 -0.03
N ILE A 37 -32.96 -24.47 -1.20
CA ILE A 37 -32.19 -24.32 -2.44
C ILE A 37 -31.97 -22.84 -2.77
N CYS A 38 -32.99 -22.00 -2.67
CA CYS A 38 -32.86 -20.54 -2.86
C CYS A 38 -31.94 -19.91 -1.81
N SER A 39 -32.01 -20.34 -0.55
CA SER A 39 -31.16 -19.85 0.54
C SER A 39 -29.68 -20.24 0.37
N VAL A 40 -29.40 -21.43 -0.16
CA VAL A 40 -28.04 -21.87 -0.53
C VAL A 40 -27.57 -21.14 -1.79
N TRP A 41 -28.43 -20.97 -2.78
CA TRP A 41 -28.13 -20.19 -3.98
C TRP A 41 -27.82 -18.73 -3.66
N TYR A 42 -28.51 -18.15 -2.66
CA TYR A 42 -28.21 -16.80 -2.18
C TYR A 42 -26.78 -16.69 -1.66
N LEU A 43 -26.26 -17.70 -0.94
CA LEU A 43 -24.85 -17.71 -0.50
C LEU A 43 -23.89 -17.60 -1.69
N TYR A 44 -24.15 -18.34 -2.76
CA TYR A 44 -23.36 -18.27 -3.99
C TYR A 44 -23.42 -16.89 -4.66
N VAL A 45 -24.60 -16.25 -4.67
CA VAL A 45 -24.80 -14.94 -5.30
C VAL A 45 -24.21 -13.80 -4.47
N VAL A 46 -24.28 -13.88 -3.13
CA VAL A 46 -23.87 -12.80 -2.23
C VAL A 46 -22.36 -12.83 -1.93
N GLN A 47 -21.73 -14.01 -1.97
CA GLN A 47 -20.31 -14.19 -1.62
C GLN A 47 -19.37 -13.21 -2.37
N PRO A 48 -19.48 -13.01 -3.69
CA PRO A 48 -18.61 -12.07 -4.40
C PRO A 48 -18.74 -10.62 -3.94
N SER A 49 -19.92 -10.21 -3.46
CA SER A 49 -20.19 -8.83 -3.02
C SER A 49 -19.82 -8.60 -1.55
N LEU A 50 -19.72 -9.65 -0.74
CA LEU A 50 -19.31 -9.58 0.68
C LEU A 50 -17.83 -9.89 0.90
N SER A 51 -17.05 -10.07 -0.17
CA SER A 51 -15.60 -10.31 -0.08
C SER A 51 -14.77 -9.04 0.19
N ASN A 52 -15.39 -7.86 0.14
CA ASN A 52 -14.75 -6.55 0.31
C ASN A 52 -15.73 -5.48 0.81
N ASP A 53 -15.25 -4.46 1.54
CA ASP A 53 -16.10 -3.39 2.11
C ASP A 53 -16.63 -2.36 1.12
N VAL A 54 -16.16 -2.41 -0.13
CA VAL A 54 -16.70 -1.58 -1.21
C VAL A 54 -18.03 -2.16 -1.71
N TRP A 55 -18.37 -3.40 -1.34
CA TRP A 55 -19.51 -4.16 -1.85
C TRP A 55 -19.49 -4.34 -3.37
N TRP A 56 -18.28 -4.34 -3.95
CA TRP A 56 -18.06 -4.53 -5.38
C TRP A 56 -17.81 -6.01 -5.66
N ALA A 57 -18.73 -6.66 -6.37
CA ALA A 57 -18.62 -8.06 -6.74
C ALA A 57 -17.29 -8.38 -7.47
N ASN A 58 -16.53 -9.36 -6.96
CA ASN A 58 -15.25 -9.83 -7.53
C ASN A 58 -14.12 -8.77 -7.57
N TYR A 59 -14.22 -7.71 -6.77
CA TYR A 59 -13.21 -6.66 -6.69
C TYR A 59 -11.80 -7.21 -6.43
N SER A 60 -10.83 -6.72 -7.20
CA SER A 60 -9.42 -7.06 -7.10
C SER A 60 -8.54 -5.83 -7.27
N SER A 61 -7.56 -5.65 -6.38
CA SER A 61 -6.62 -4.52 -6.44
C SER A 61 -5.74 -4.55 -7.70
N SER A 62 -5.35 -5.73 -8.17
CA SER A 62 -4.54 -5.90 -9.38
C SER A 62 -5.29 -5.68 -10.69
N ARG A 63 -6.64 -5.71 -10.68
CA ARG A 63 -7.48 -5.66 -11.88
C ARG A 63 -8.43 -4.48 -11.88
N ASP A 64 -9.43 -4.50 -11.00
CA ASP A 64 -10.52 -3.52 -10.98
C ASP A 64 -10.04 -2.18 -10.45
N GLN A 65 -9.28 -2.18 -9.35
CA GLN A 65 -8.69 -0.97 -8.79
C GLN A 65 -7.64 -0.37 -9.74
N ALA A 66 -6.76 -1.19 -10.31
CA ALA A 66 -5.75 -0.74 -11.26
C ALA A 66 -6.37 -0.09 -12.50
N LEU A 67 -7.44 -0.68 -13.06
CA LEU A 67 -8.18 -0.08 -14.18
C LEU A 67 -8.86 1.24 -13.77
N VAL A 68 -9.48 1.33 -12.59
CA VAL A 68 -10.02 2.60 -12.06
C VAL A 68 -8.94 3.67 -11.99
N ILE A 69 -7.79 3.33 -11.42
CA ILE A 69 -6.67 4.27 -11.27
C ILE A 69 -6.20 4.75 -12.65
N ASP A 70 -6.02 3.86 -13.62
CA ASP A 70 -5.55 4.23 -14.96
C ASP A 70 -6.58 5.04 -15.75
N ILE A 71 -7.89 4.76 -15.60
CA ILE A 71 -8.97 5.58 -16.20
C ILE A 71 -8.91 7.00 -15.66
N PHE A 72 -8.85 7.18 -14.34
CA PHE A 72 -8.74 8.51 -13.74
C PHE A 72 -7.44 9.19 -14.16
N ASN A 73 -6.33 8.44 -14.17
CA ASN A 73 -5.03 9.00 -14.55
C ASN A 73 -4.98 9.44 -16.01
N ALA A 74 -5.69 8.77 -16.92
CA ALA A 74 -5.80 9.14 -18.32
C ALA A 74 -6.69 10.39 -18.55
N ILE A 75 -7.69 10.62 -17.70
CA ILE A 75 -8.70 11.67 -17.92
C ILE A 75 -8.36 12.97 -17.19
N LEU A 76 -7.83 12.89 -15.97
CA LEU A 76 -7.49 14.05 -15.13
C LEU A 76 -6.61 15.12 -15.81
N PRO A 77 -5.65 14.80 -16.71
CA PRO A 77 -4.91 15.83 -17.46
C PRO A 77 -5.77 16.68 -18.40
N SER A 78 -6.96 16.21 -18.77
CA SER A 78 -7.86 16.85 -19.74
C SER A 78 -9.18 17.35 -19.15
N GLN A 79 -9.50 16.97 -17.92
CA GLN A 79 -10.75 17.30 -17.25
C GLN A 79 -10.51 17.46 -15.74
N SER A 80 -10.79 18.64 -15.21
CA SER A 80 -10.63 18.97 -13.79
C SER A 80 -11.94 18.89 -12.98
N SER A 81 -13.10 18.89 -13.64
CA SER A 81 -14.41 18.78 -13.00
C SER A 81 -15.46 18.16 -13.92
N GLY A 82 -16.55 17.64 -13.35
CA GLY A 82 -17.74 17.17 -14.06
C GLY A 82 -18.01 15.67 -13.92
N ALA A 83 -19.07 15.20 -14.58
CA ALA A 83 -19.41 13.78 -14.58
C ALA A 83 -18.44 12.97 -15.45
N LEU A 84 -18.11 11.76 -14.99
CA LEU A 84 -17.27 10.80 -15.71
C LEU A 84 -18.11 9.57 -16.07
N ASP A 85 -18.23 9.30 -17.37
CA ASP A 85 -18.83 8.06 -17.87
C ASP A 85 -17.74 6.98 -18.03
N ILE A 86 -17.71 6.06 -17.06
CA ILE A 86 -16.77 4.93 -17.02
C ILE A 86 -17.06 3.85 -18.08
N PHE A 87 -18.20 3.93 -18.78
CA PHE A 87 -18.54 3.05 -19.90
C PHE A 87 -18.20 3.67 -21.26
N SER A 88 -17.75 4.93 -21.28
CA SER A 88 -17.42 5.60 -22.53
C SER A 88 -16.20 4.97 -23.20
N PRO A 89 -16.07 5.07 -24.54
CA PRO A 89 -14.86 4.63 -25.24
C PRO A 89 -13.58 5.32 -24.73
N ARG A 90 -13.69 6.48 -24.08
CA ARG A 90 -12.58 7.22 -23.45
C ARG A 90 -12.07 6.56 -22.16
N ALA A 91 -12.86 5.68 -21.54
CA ALA A 91 -12.51 4.89 -20.36
C ALA A 91 -11.93 3.50 -20.72
N THR A 92 -11.50 3.30 -21.97
CA THR A 92 -10.84 2.07 -22.41
C THR A 92 -9.32 2.25 -22.31
N ILE A 93 -8.65 1.37 -21.57
CA ILE A 93 -7.19 1.39 -21.41
C ILE A 93 -6.55 0.28 -22.23
N GLY A 94 -5.46 0.59 -22.93
CA GLY A 94 -4.67 -0.35 -23.73
C GLY A 94 -3.82 -1.30 -22.87
N ARG A 95 -4.45 -1.98 -21.91
CA ARG A 95 -3.78 -2.94 -21.02
C ARG A 95 -4.72 -4.08 -20.61
N PRO A 96 -4.24 -5.34 -20.51
CA PRO A 96 -5.10 -6.48 -20.19
C PRO A 96 -5.35 -6.76 -18.70
N TYR A 97 -4.61 -6.11 -17.78
CA TYR A 97 -4.69 -6.32 -16.32
C TYR A 97 -4.71 -7.79 -15.90
N THR A 98 -3.83 -8.61 -16.49
CA THR A 98 -3.68 -10.05 -16.16
C THR A 98 -2.57 -10.34 -15.15
N ALA A 99 -1.77 -9.34 -14.79
CA ALA A 99 -0.66 -9.47 -13.87
C ALA A 99 -1.13 -9.54 -12.41
N ILE A 100 -0.39 -10.28 -11.58
CA ILE A 100 -0.67 -10.43 -10.14
C ILE A 100 -0.41 -9.11 -9.38
N ILE A 101 0.46 -8.26 -9.91
CA ILE A 101 0.90 -7.01 -9.28
C ILE A 101 0.26 -5.81 -10.01
N PRO A 102 -0.48 -4.93 -9.31
CA PRO A 102 -0.94 -3.68 -9.89
C PRO A 102 0.28 -2.82 -10.22
N SER A 103 0.35 -2.31 -11.44
CA SER A 103 1.27 -1.23 -11.80
C SER A 103 0.46 -0.16 -12.48
N THR A 104 0.66 1.10 -12.11
CA THR A 104 -0.03 2.25 -12.68
C THR A 104 1.03 3.22 -13.18
N ALA A 105 0.79 3.82 -14.35
CA ALA A 105 1.75 4.74 -14.93
C ALA A 105 1.59 6.12 -14.28
N VAL A 106 2.61 6.57 -13.53
CA VAL A 106 2.63 7.89 -12.92
C VAL A 106 3.60 8.79 -13.68
N TYR A 107 3.07 9.79 -14.38
CA TYR A 107 3.87 10.76 -15.12
C TYR A 107 4.38 11.87 -14.19
N SER A 108 5.70 11.97 -14.03
CA SER A 108 6.35 13.01 -13.19
C SER A 108 6.19 14.44 -13.72
N THR A 109 5.72 14.61 -14.96
CA THR A 109 5.43 15.92 -15.56
C THR A 109 4.07 16.49 -15.14
N TYR A 110 3.15 15.65 -14.67
CA TYR A 110 1.80 16.07 -14.31
C TYR A 110 1.74 16.99 -13.07
N PRO A 111 2.45 16.70 -11.96
CA PRO A 111 2.53 17.65 -10.83
C PRO A 111 3.05 19.02 -11.27
N ARG A 112 4.07 19.04 -12.12
CA ARG A 112 4.64 20.28 -12.66
C ARG A 112 3.66 21.04 -13.55
N GLN A 113 2.90 20.34 -14.40
CA GLN A 113 1.82 20.94 -15.18
C GLN A 113 0.80 21.62 -14.26
N LEU A 114 0.40 20.96 -13.17
CA LEU A 114 -0.55 21.52 -12.22
C LEU A 114 -0.02 22.80 -11.58
N VAL A 115 1.17 22.78 -10.97
CA VAL A 115 1.77 23.97 -10.32
C VAL A 115 1.95 25.13 -11.30
N LEU A 116 2.47 24.86 -12.51
CA LEU A 116 2.89 25.93 -13.42
C LEU A 116 1.77 26.45 -14.33
N THR A 117 0.69 25.70 -14.53
CA THR A 117 -0.35 26.07 -15.52
C THR A 117 -1.76 26.14 -14.95
N GLU A 118 -2.12 25.27 -14.02
CA GLU A 118 -3.52 25.16 -13.55
C GLU A 118 -3.73 25.83 -12.19
N LEU A 119 -2.79 25.65 -11.25
CA LEU A 119 -2.83 26.18 -9.90
C LEU A 119 -2.19 27.57 -9.82
N THR A 120 -2.67 28.49 -10.66
CA THR A 120 -2.10 29.84 -10.82
C THR A 120 -3.04 30.96 -10.40
N SER A 121 -4.18 30.66 -9.75
CA SER A 121 -5.10 31.70 -9.29
C SER A 121 -4.53 32.49 -8.11
N VAL A 122 -5.02 33.72 -7.93
CA VAL A 122 -4.61 34.59 -6.82
C VAL A 122 -5.06 34.01 -5.49
N GLU A 123 -6.27 33.43 -5.43
CA GLU A 123 -6.80 32.78 -4.23
C GLU A 123 -5.93 31.61 -3.79
N TYR A 124 -5.52 30.76 -4.74
CA TYR A 124 -4.61 29.65 -4.48
C TYR A 124 -3.27 30.18 -3.98
N ALA A 125 -2.69 31.18 -4.65
CA ALA A 125 -1.40 31.74 -4.25
C ALA A 125 -1.43 32.36 -2.84
N VAL A 126 -2.42 33.20 -2.52
CA VAL A 126 -2.53 33.84 -1.19
C VAL A 126 -2.68 32.78 -0.08
N GLN A 127 -3.49 31.74 -0.29
CA GLN A 127 -3.64 30.66 0.68
C GLN A 127 -2.32 29.93 0.92
N ASN A 128 -1.63 29.53 -0.15
CA ASN A 128 -0.40 28.74 -0.06
C ASN A 128 0.80 29.59 0.40
N LEU A 129 0.89 30.86 0.03
CA LEU A 129 1.92 31.78 0.52
C LEU A 129 1.76 32.06 2.03
N ARG A 130 0.53 31.97 2.57
CA ARG A 130 0.28 32.10 4.02
C ARG A 130 0.59 30.83 4.80
N SER A 131 0.68 29.68 4.15
CA SER A 131 1.14 28.43 4.74
C SER A 131 2.59 28.10 4.36
N LEU A 132 3.24 28.95 3.57
CA LEU A 132 4.63 28.77 3.14
C LEU A 132 5.56 29.14 4.28
N ASP A 133 6.45 28.22 4.61
CA ASP A 133 7.47 28.42 5.63
C ASP A 133 8.45 29.54 5.24
N ALA A 134 8.89 30.31 6.23
CA ALA A 134 9.77 31.45 6.01
C ALA A 134 11.07 31.11 5.25
N PRO A 135 11.77 29.98 5.51
CA PRO A 135 12.95 29.59 4.73
C PRO A 135 12.64 29.41 3.24
N ASN A 136 11.50 28.84 2.89
CA ASN A 136 11.13 28.53 1.51
C ASN A 136 10.63 29.75 0.72
N SER A 137 10.36 30.87 1.41
CA SER A 137 9.74 32.08 0.83
C SER A 137 10.55 32.76 -0.29
N LEU A 138 11.88 32.68 -0.28
CA LEU A 138 12.74 33.24 -1.33
C LEU A 138 13.25 32.20 -2.35
N TRP A 139 12.95 30.92 -2.16
CA TRP A 139 13.38 29.83 -3.05
C TRP A 139 12.36 29.47 -4.14
N MET A 140 11.21 30.14 -4.16
CA MET A 140 10.26 30.00 -5.25
C MET A 140 10.91 30.42 -6.57
N GLY A 141 10.81 29.57 -7.60
CA GLY A 141 11.41 29.81 -8.91
C GLY A 141 10.82 31.02 -9.63
N THR A 142 11.26 32.24 -9.33
CA THR A 142 10.78 33.47 -9.97
C THR A 142 11.87 34.52 -10.06
N GLN A 143 11.72 35.43 -11.02
CA GLN A 143 12.56 36.61 -11.16
C GLN A 143 11.71 37.85 -10.90
N TYR A 144 11.94 38.48 -9.76
CA TYR A 144 11.24 39.70 -9.39
C TYR A 144 11.51 40.84 -10.37
N CYS A 145 10.45 41.58 -10.68
CA CYS A 145 10.46 42.76 -11.51
C CYS A 145 10.26 44.03 -10.67
N TRP A 146 9.46 43.94 -9.61
CA TRP A 146 9.12 45.05 -8.73
C TRP A 146 9.13 44.62 -7.27
N VAL A 147 9.43 45.58 -6.39
CA VAL A 147 9.19 45.39 -4.95
C VAL A 147 7.70 45.48 -4.64
N ASP A 148 7.00 46.48 -5.20
CA ASP A 148 5.63 46.83 -4.84
C ASP A 148 4.60 46.69 -5.97
N PHE A 149 3.33 46.48 -5.63
CA PHE A 149 2.22 46.35 -6.58
C PHE A 149 2.01 47.60 -7.44
N GLN A 150 2.35 48.78 -6.92
CA GLN A 150 2.27 50.05 -7.65
C GLN A 150 3.45 50.26 -8.62
N LYS A 151 4.41 49.32 -8.69
CA LYS A 151 5.54 49.33 -9.64
C LYS A 151 6.46 50.55 -9.48
N ARG A 152 6.54 51.13 -8.28
CA ARG A 152 7.38 52.29 -7.98
C ARG A 152 8.85 51.90 -7.89
N PHE A 153 9.12 50.68 -7.42
CA PHE A 153 10.48 50.21 -7.18
C PHE A 153 10.82 49.06 -8.15
N GLU A 154 11.58 49.36 -9.20
CA GLU A 154 12.00 48.38 -10.23
C GLU A 154 13.29 47.67 -9.80
N ILE A 155 13.33 46.33 -9.90
CA ILE A 155 14.49 45.52 -9.45
C ILE A 155 15.02 44.54 -10.50
N ALA A 156 14.47 44.53 -11.72
CA ALA A 156 15.03 43.68 -12.77
C ALA A 156 16.46 44.11 -13.14
N HIS A 157 17.38 43.15 -13.24
CA HIS A 157 18.82 43.40 -13.46
C HIS A 157 19.18 44.08 -14.79
N THR A 158 18.26 44.12 -15.76
CA THR A 158 18.49 44.80 -17.04
C THR A 158 17.28 45.60 -17.49
N LYS A 159 17.53 46.72 -18.18
CA LYS A 159 16.47 47.56 -18.76
C LYS A 159 15.56 46.78 -19.72
N THR A 160 16.13 45.86 -20.50
CA THR A 160 15.38 45.00 -21.42
C THR A 160 14.47 44.02 -20.68
N ARG A 161 14.94 43.42 -19.56
CA ARG A 161 14.10 42.56 -18.70
C ARG A 161 12.95 43.36 -18.11
N GLN A 162 13.22 44.57 -17.63
CA GLN A 162 12.21 45.45 -17.03
C GLN A 162 11.13 45.85 -18.04
N THR A 163 11.51 46.17 -19.28
CA THR A 163 10.54 46.39 -20.36
C THR A 163 9.70 45.14 -20.62
N ARG A 164 10.31 43.95 -20.69
CA ARG A 164 9.58 42.69 -20.81
C ARG A 164 8.63 42.43 -19.62
N CYS A 165 9.01 42.80 -18.40
CA CYS A 165 8.13 42.74 -17.23
C CYS A 165 6.86 43.56 -17.44
N ARG A 166 7.01 44.83 -17.86
CA ARG A 166 5.88 45.71 -18.15
C ARG A 166 4.98 45.15 -19.25
N ASP A 167 5.58 44.63 -20.32
CA ASP A 167 4.83 44.19 -21.50
C ASP A 167 4.12 42.85 -21.29
N ARG A 168 4.72 41.91 -20.54
CA ARG A 168 4.26 40.51 -20.47
C ARG A 168 3.89 39.99 -19.08
N TYR A 169 4.47 40.53 -18.01
CA TYR A 169 4.36 39.93 -16.68
C TYR A 169 3.66 40.81 -15.65
N ARG A 170 3.19 42.00 -16.03
CA ARG A 170 2.54 42.95 -15.11
C ARG A 170 1.31 42.40 -14.38
N SER A 171 0.65 41.37 -14.90
CA SER A 171 -0.52 40.73 -14.28
C SER A 171 -0.17 39.48 -13.45
N ASN A 172 1.10 39.07 -13.41
CA ASN A 172 1.57 37.91 -12.68
C ASN A 172 2.10 38.34 -11.29
N GLY A 173 1.45 37.92 -10.22
CA GLY A 173 1.82 38.19 -8.83
C GLY A 173 3.23 37.69 -8.51
N ALA A 174 3.69 36.60 -9.11
CA ALA A 174 5.00 36.01 -8.81
C ALA A 174 6.20 36.93 -9.12
N VAL A 175 6.03 38.01 -9.88
CA VAL A 175 7.12 38.96 -10.17
C VAL A 175 7.15 40.16 -9.22
N TYR A 176 6.29 40.20 -8.21
CA TYR A 176 6.24 41.23 -7.18
C TYR A 176 6.76 40.69 -5.85
N MET A 177 7.64 41.42 -5.17
CA MET A 177 8.11 40.99 -3.85
C MET A 177 7.01 41.14 -2.79
N GLU A 178 6.18 42.19 -2.93
CA GLU A 178 5.04 42.49 -2.07
C GLU A 178 4.03 41.34 -1.97
N SER A 179 3.78 40.58 -3.04
CA SER A 179 2.86 39.43 -2.96
C SER A 179 3.33 38.37 -1.98
N MET A 180 4.62 38.08 -1.96
CA MET A 180 5.18 37.09 -1.04
C MET A 180 5.23 37.67 0.38
N LEU A 181 5.86 38.83 0.55
CA LEU A 181 6.15 39.40 1.87
C LEU A 181 4.90 39.74 2.68
N ARG A 182 3.82 40.19 2.02
CA ARG A 182 2.54 40.48 2.70
C ARG A 182 1.88 39.22 3.27
N ASN A 183 2.24 38.05 2.77
CA ASN A 183 1.65 36.76 3.16
C ASN A 183 2.55 35.93 4.07
N GLN A 184 3.71 36.42 4.49
CA GLN A 184 4.62 35.74 5.41
C GLN A 184 4.43 36.20 6.87
N VAL A 185 4.85 35.40 7.88
CA VAL A 185 5.09 36.00 9.21
C VAL A 185 6.29 36.92 9.02
N TRP A 186 6.11 38.22 9.26
CA TRP A 186 7.19 39.18 9.06
C TRP A 186 8.39 38.88 9.97
N ASP A 187 8.15 38.56 11.24
CA ASP A 187 9.21 38.25 12.20
C ASP A 187 10.01 37.00 11.80
N ASP A 188 9.35 35.92 11.36
CA ASP A 188 10.04 34.71 10.89
C ASP A 188 10.83 34.99 9.61
N PHE A 189 10.26 35.73 8.65
CA PHE A 189 10.97 36.15 7.44
C PHE A 189 12.21 36.98 7.78
N MET A 190 12.09 37.95 8.69
CA MET A 190 13.23 38.77 9.12
C MET A 190 14.26 37.97 9.91
N SER A 191 13.85 36.94 10.65
CA SER A 191 14.78 36.03 11.34
C SER A 191 15.68 35.27 10.35
N PHE A 192 15.10 34.79 9.24
CA PHE A 192 15.86 34.02 8.23
C PHE A 192 16.59 34.91 7.22
N TYR A 193 15.91 35.94 6.72
CA TYR A 193 16.36 36.74 5.58
C TYR A 193 16.58 38.22 5.89
N GLY A 194 16.33 38.68 7.11
CA GLY A 194 16.41 40.09 7.47
C GLY A 194 17.76 40.71 7.13
N ALA A 195 18.87 40.07 7.49
CA ALA A 195 20.21 40.59 7.20
C ALA A 195 20.48 40.84 5.71
N VAL A 196 20.02 39.93 4.83
CA VAL A 196 20.22 40.06 3.37
C VAL A 196 19.18 40.97 2.73
N PHE A 197 17.93 40.92 3.20
CA PHE A 197 16.84 41.76 2.73
C PHE A 197 17.05 43.23 3.09
N GLU A 198 17.55 43.50 4.30
CA GLU A 198 17.85 44.85 4.77
C GLU A 198 18.87 45.53 3.88
N ILE A 199 20.00 44.85 3.66
CA ILE A 199 21.10 45.34 2.84
C ILE A 199 20.68 45.51 1.37
N ALA A 200 19.97 44.52 0.81
CA ALA A 200 19.68 44.50 -0.62
C ALA A 200 18.51 45.42 -1.01
N VAL A 201 17.54 45.62 -0.12
CA VAL A 201 16.25 46.26 -0.46
C VAL A 201 15.84 47.30 0.58
N GLN A 202 15.73 46.93 1.86
CA GLN A 202 15.08 47.77 2.88
C GLN A 202 15.81 49.07 3.16
N ASP A 203 17.14 49.04 3.33
CA ASP A 203 17.98 50.20 3.69
C ASP A 203 17.87 51.33 2.66
N TRP A 204 17.67 50.98 1.39
CA TRP A 204 17.40 51.96 0.36
C TRP A 204 15.96 52.47 0.41
N LEU A 205 14.98 51.57 0.54
CA LEU A 205 13.55 51.94 0.60
C LEU A 205 13.25 52.92 1.73
N VAL A 206 13.82 52.72 2.91
CA VAL A 206 13.55 53.56 4.10
C VAL A 206 14.08 54.99 3.98
N GLN A 207 14.90 55.29 2.96
CA GLN A 207 15.31 56.66 2.63
C GLN A 207 14.17 57.47 1.99
N SER A 208 13.16 56.80 1.43
CA SER A 208 11.98 57.41 0.82
C SER A 208 10.75 57.34 1.74
N GLU A 209 9.83 58.31 1.64
CA GLU A 209 8.57 58.28 2.38
C GLU A 209 7.70 57.09 1.95
N ASP A 210 7.62 56.84 0.64
CA ASP A 210 6.84 55.75 0.06
C ASP A 210 7.38 54.36 0.47
N GLY A 211 8.70 54.20 0.52
CA GLY A 211 9.33 52.95 0.97
C GLY A 211 9.11 52.70 2.46
N ARG A 212 9.21 53.71 3.33
CA ARG A 212 8.84 53.57 4.76
C ARG A 212 7.39 53.17 4.96
N ARG A 213 6.48 53.77 4.19
CA ARG A 213 5.05 53.41 4.21
C ARG A 213 4.85 51.97 3.75
N TRP A 214 5.49 51.57 2.65
CA TRP A 214 5.41 50.21 2.10
C TRP A 214 5.90 49.16 3.12
N VAL A 215 7.06 49.36 3.74
CA VAL A 215 7.59 48.44 4.77
C VAL A 215 6.59 48.28 5.91
N ALA A 216 6.08 49.40 6.46
CA ALA A 216 5.12 49.37 7.57
C ALA A 216 3.80 48.66 7.22
N THR A 217 3.29 48.84 5.99
CA THR A 217 2.05 48.20 5.54
C THR A 217 2.23 46.73 5.19
N THR A 218 3.41 46.34 4.69
CA THR A 218 3.72 44.97 4.29
C THR A 218 4.02 44.10 5.51
N SER A 219 4.77 44.64 6.48
CA SER A 219 5.14 43.92 7.71
C SER A 219 3.96 43.56 8.60
N SER A 220 2.87 44.35 8.54
CA SER A 220 1.66 44.08 9.31
C SER A 220 0.55 43.39 8.50
N ALA A 221 0.76 43.07 7.22
CA ALA A 221 -0.31 42.63 6.33
C ALA A 221 -0.93 41.30 6.75
N ARG A 222 -0.15 40.21 6.85
CA ARG A 222 -0.64 38.87 7.21
C ARG A 222 -1.51 38.83 8.48
N PRO A 223 -1.12 39.44 9.62
CA PRO A 223 -1.95 39.40 10.83
C PRO A 223 -3.19 40.32 10.76
N THR A 224 -3.25 41.29 9.84
CA THR A 224 -4.33 42.28 9.77
C THR A 224 -5.31 42.07 8.61
N THR A 225 -4.96 41.29 7.59
CA THR A 225 -5.83 41.01 6.44
C THR A 225 -6.26 39.55 6.40
N THR A 226 -7.53 39.30 6.06
CA THR A 226 -8.02 37.98 5.70
C THR A 226 -7.55 37.57 4.30
N VAL A 227 -7.64 36.28 3.96
CA VAL A 227 -7.33 35.78 2.61
C VAL A 227 -8.16 36.52 1.56
N ALA A 228 -9.46 36.74 1.81
CA ALA A 228 -10.35 37.41 0.88
C ALA A 228 -9.98 38.89 0.64
N GLU A 229 -9.58 39.60 1.69
CA GLU A 229 -9.12 41.00 1.58
C GLU A 229 -7.80 41.12 0.82
N GLU A 230 -6.87 40.18 1.04
CA GLU A 230 -5.58 40.17 0.32
C GLU A 230 -5.77 39.83 -1.16
N VAL A 231 -6.64 38.88 -1.50
CA VAL A 231 -7.03 38.59 -2.89
C VAL A 231 -7.65 39.81 -3.57
N ALA A 232 -8.52 40.53 -2.87
CA ALA A 232 -9.14 41.76 -3.39
C ALA A 232 -8.09 42.83 -3.69
N LEU A 233 -7.10 43.02 -2.80
CA LEU A 233 -6.00 43.97 -2.99
C LEU A 233 -5.18 43.66 -4.24
N TRP A 234 -4.82 42.39 -4.45
CA TRP A 234 -4.06 41.97 -5.63
C TRP A 234 -4.84 42.24 -6.92
N THR A 235 -6.13 41.89 -6.90
CA THR A 235 -7.03 42.10 -8.04
C THR A 235 -7.22 43.57 -8.37
N GLU A 236 -7.33 44.44 -7.35
CA GLU A 236 -7.40 45.90 -7.51
C GLU A 236 -6.13 46.47 -8.17
N ASN A 237 -4.97 45.86 -7.92
CA ASN A 237 -3.70 46.23 -8.54
C ASN A 237 -3.46 45.58 -9.92
N GLY A 238 -4.47 44.91 -10.48
CA GLY A 238 -4.41 44.31 -11.81
C GLY A 238 -3.59 43.02 -11.88
N ILE A 239 -3.41 42.34 -10.76
CA ILE A 239 -2.79 41.01 -10.67
C ILE A 239 -3.90 39.97 -10.79
N THR A 240 -3.77 39.08 -11.78
CA THR A 240 -4.82 38.10 -12.12
C THR A 240 -4.34 36.65 -12.04
N SER A 241 -3.03 36.42 -11.94
CA SER A 241 -2.45 35.09 -11.78
C SER A 241 -1.18 35.14 -10.95
N PHE A 242 -0.74 33.99 -10.45
CA PHE A 242 0.55 33.77 -9.81
C PHE A 242 1.19 32.55 -10.47
N THR A 243 2.15 32.79 -11.36
CA THR A 243 2.77 31.75 -12.17
C THR A 243 4.28 31.80 -11.97
N LEU A 244 4.83 30.74 -11.40
CA LEU A 244 6.26 30.56 -11.23
C LEU A 244 6.95 30.20 -12.56
N GLN A 245 8.26 30.36 -12.60
CA GLN A 245 9.09 29.93 -13.71
C GLN A 245 9.37 28.43 -13.60
N TRP A 246 9.61 27.80 -14.75
CA TRP A 246 10.03 26.42 -14.79
C TRP A 246 11.40 26.26 -14.10
N GLN A 247 11.52 25.20 -13.31
CA GLN A 247 12.76 24.77 -12.67
C GLN A 247 12.90 23.24 -12.74
N ASN A 248 14.15 22.78 -12.59
CA ASN A 248 14.53 21.37 -12.45
C ASN A 248 15.41 21.11 -11.21
N ASP A 249 15.40 22.06 -10.27
CA ASP A 249 16.04 22.01 -8.96
C ASP A 249 15.38 20.97 -8.04
N PHE A 250 14.10 20.66 -8.25
CA PHE A 250 13.41 19.58 -7.54
C PHE A 250 12.26 18.97 -8.36
N VAL A 251 11.92 17.71 -8.04
CA VAL A 251 10.71 17.03 -8.48
C VAL A 251 9.56 17.45 -7.57
N ASN A 252 8.52 18.06 -8.15
CA ASN A 252 7.33 18.43 -7.40
C ASN A 252 6.64 17.17 -6.85
N GLY A 253 6.47 17.11 -5.52
CA GLY A 253 5.72 16.05 -4.86
C GLY A 253 4.23 16.11 -5.21
N MET A 254 3.57 14.97 -5.16
CA MET A 254 2.13 14.86 -5.37
C MET A 254 1.54 13.72 -4.56
N SER A 255 0.41 13.96 -3.91
CA SER A 255 -0.49 12.93 -3.41
C SER A 255 -1.86 13.18 -4.02
N ASP A 256 -2.38 12.22 -4.78
CA ASP A 256 -3.68 12.34 -5.46
C ASP A 256 -4.55 11.14 -5.13
N ALA A 257 -5.79 11.38 -4.70
CA ALA A 257 -6.71 10.34 -4.30
C ALA A 257 -8.15 10.62 -4.76
N ILE A 258 -8.93 9.55 -4.89
CA ILE A 258 -10.38 9.59 -5.16
C ILE A 258 -11.14 8.85 -4.08
N VAL A 259 -12.44 9.11 -3.99
CA VAL A 259 -13.31 8.48 -3.01
C VAL A 259 -14.18 7.40 -3.66
N LEU A 260 -14.13 6.18 -3.13
CA LEU A 260 -15.08 5.11 -3.41
C LEU A 260 -16.26 5.21 -2.43
N VAL A 261 -17.47 5.26 -2.96
CA VAL A 261 -18.70 5.37 -2.17
C VAL A 261 -19.58 4.14 -2.37
N ASN A 262 -19.87 3.41 -1.29
CA ASN A 262 -20.72 2.23 -1.32
C ASN A 262 -22.22 2.55 -1.09
N ALA A 263 -23.08 1.52 -1.09
CA ALA A 263 -24.54 1.68 -0.96
C ALA A 263 -25.02 2.24 0.39
N LEU A 264 -24.19 2.16 1.44
CA LEU A 264 -24.46 2.76 2.75
C LEU A 264 -24.07 4.25 2.81
N GLY A 265 -23.42 4.77 1.77
CA GLY A 265 -22.85 6.11 1.75
C GLY A 265 -21.51 6.22 2.48
N MET A 266 -20.90 5.08 2.85
CA MET A 266 -19.54 5.07 3.43
C MET A 266 -18.52 5.42 2.34
N GLN A 267 -17.52 6.19 2.72
CA GLN A 267 -16.49 6.73 1.84
C GLN A 267 -15.16 6.06 2.16
N GLN A 268 -14.46 5.59 1.14
CA GLN A 268 -13.14 5.00 1.24
C GLN A 268 -12.19 5.71 0.27
N GLU A 269 -11.04 6.14 0.76
CA GLU A 269 -10.04 6.84 -0.05
C GLU A 269 -9.20 5.82 -0.84
N LEU A 270 -9.07 6.05 -2.13
CA LEU A 270 -8.26 5.28 -3.06
C LEU A 270 -7.20 6.20 -3.67
N VAL A 271 -5.93 5.94 -3.37
CA VAL A 271 -4.79 6.71 -3.90
C VAL A 271 -4.60 6.39 -5.38
N LEU A 272 -4.65 7.42 -6.22
CA LEU A 272 -4.42 7.33 -7.67
C LEU A 272 -2.94 7.32 -8.01
N ARG A 273 -2.17 8.20 -7.36
CA ARG A 273 -0.73 8.35 -7.55
C ARG A 273 -0.12 9.06 -6.35
N SER A 274 1.11 8.68 -6.04
CA SER A 274 1.95 9.38 -5.08
C SER A 274 3.33 9.56 -5.71
N VAL A 275 3.82 10.80 -5.73
CA VAL A 275 5.17 11.17 -6.16
C VAL A 275 5.79 11.88 -4.98
N SER A 276 6.91 11.36 -4.45
CA SER A 276 7.61 12.07 -3.39
C SER A 276 8.23 13.36 -3.94
N TYR A 277 8.17 14.43 -3.15
CA TYR A 277 9.06 15.57 -3.36
C TYR A 277 10.49 15.08 -3.22
N ALA A 278 11.33 15.41 -4.19
CA ALA A 278 12.74 15.05 -4.17
C ALA A 278 13.52 16.22 -4.77
N GLU A 279 14.42 16.80 -4.00
CA GLU A 279 15.37 17.76 -4.55
C GLU A 279 16.26 17.07 -5.58
N VAL A 280 16.49 17.75 -6.70
CA VAL A 280 17.48 17.36 -7.71
C VAL A 280 18.82 17.94 -7.26
N THR A 281 19.20 17.63 -6.03
CA THR A 281 20.54 17.86 -5.49
C THR A 281 20.81 16.88 -4.35
N LEU A 282 22.02 16.31 -4.35
CA LEU A 282 22.59 15.60 -3.21
C LEU A 282 22.58 16.52 -1.97
N ASN A 283 22.13 15.96 -0.83
CA ASN A 283 22.08 16.45 0.55
C ASN A 283 20.78 17.15 0.96
N VAL A 284 19.87 16.43 1.62
CA VAL A 284 19.62 16.38 3.10
C VAL A 284 19.11 17.72 3.64
N ASP A 285 17.78 17.82 3.74
CA ASP A 285 17.12 18.74 4.65
C ASP A 285 16.71 18.00 5.93
N ILE A 286 17.15 18.54 7.06
CA ILE A 286 16.86 18.09 8.43
C ILE A 286 16.03 19.19 9.09
N ASP A 287 14.87 18.81 9.61
CA ASP A 287 14.09 19.50 10.65
C ASP A 287 13.26 18.39 11.35
N PHE A 288 13.07 18.28 12.67
CA PHE A 288 13.40 19.14 13.82
C PHE A 288 13.33 18.29 15.12
N ALA A 289 14.01 18.74 16.18
CA ALA A 289 13.90 18.34 17.60
C ALA A 289 14.66 17.10 18.14
N ALA A 290 16.00 17.19 18.13
CA ALA A 290 16.91 16.70 19.19
C ALA A 290 18.18 17.59 19.26
N ASP A 291 17.93 18.91 19.29
CA ASP A 291 18.83 20.02 18.96
C ASP A 291 19.84 20.41 20.03
N ALA A 292 20.82 19.55 20.29
CA ALA A 292 22.09 20.03 20.83
C ALA A 292 23.33 19.60 20.04
N ILE A 293 23.24 18.55 19.21
CA ILE A 293 24.42 17.93 18.56
C ILE A 293 24.16 17.47 17.10
N GLN A 294 22.91 17.29 16.66
CA GLN A 294 22.59 17.03 15.25
C GLN A 294 22.93 18.26 14.38
N GLY A 295 23.56 18.03 13.22
CA GLY A 295 24.08 19.09 12.33
C GLY A 295 25.59 19.34 12.40
N THR A 296 26.32 18.60 13.24
CA THR A 296 27.79 18.66 13.25
C THR A 296 28.36 17.76 12.15
N THR A 297 28.82 18.36 11.05
CA THR A 297 29.60 17.67 10.01
C THR A 297 31.09 17.75 10.34
N LEU A 298 31.76 16.60 10.38
CA LEU A 298 33.21 16.51 10.52
C LEU A 298 33.87 16.34 9.16
N SER A 299 35.03 16.97 8.98
CA SER A 299 35.88 16.79 7.80
C SER A 299 37.22 16.18 8.18
N PRO A 300 37.29 14.83 8.30
CA PRO A 300 38.51 14.15 8.68
C PRO A 300 39.49 14.11 7.50
N THR A 301 40.78 14.24 7.78
CA THR A 301 41.88 14.16 6.81
C THR A 301 42.85 13.09 7.29
N PRO A 302 43.08 12.02 6.51
CA PRO A 302 44.08 11.01 6.85
C PRO A 302 45.43 11.61 7.24
N PRO A 303 46.11 11.12 8.30
CA PRO A 303 47.43 11.60 8.73
C PRO A 303 48.48 11.54 7.62
N SER A 304 48.39 10.55 6.73
CA SER A 304 49.26 10.41 5.57
C SER A 304 49.13 11.57 4.57
N TRP A 305 48.02 12.32 4.60
CA TRP A 305 47.66 13.38 3.66
C TRP A 305 47.84 14.80 4.23
N THR A 306 48.05 14.97 5.55
CA THR A 306 48.09 16.27 6.26
C THR A 306 49.33 17.12 6.00
N ARG A 307 50.17 16.78 5.02
CA ARG A 307 51.34 17.60 4.67
C ARG A 307 50.87 18.98 4.19
N GLN A 308 51.41 20.05 4.82
CA GLN A 308 51.06 21.46 4.55
C GLN A 308 51.31 21.90 3.09
N ASP A 309 52.04 21.10 2.32
CA ASP A 309 52.45 21.41 0.95
C ASP A 309 51.63 20.68 -0.14
N ARG A 310 50.34 20.41 0.07
CA ARG A 310 49.51 19.66 -0.90
C ARG A 310 48.24 20.41 -1.32
N LEU A 311 47.89 20.25 -2.60
CA LEU A 311 46.61 20.65 -3.17
C LEU A 311 45.85 19.41 -3.64
N PHE A 312 44.55 19.36 -3.38
CA PHE A 312 43.64 18.26 -3.71
C PHE A 312 42.71 18.62 -4.87
N TYR A 313 42.42 17.66 -5.74
CA TYR A 313 41.65 17.87 -6.98
C TYR A 313 40.38 17.00 -7.07
N GLY A 314 40.15 16.08 -6.13
CA GLY A 314 38.94 15.25 -6.08
C GLY A 314 39.17 13.85 -5.55
N GLY A 315 38.16 13.24 -4.94
CA GLY A 315 38.18 11.86 -4.44
C GLY A 315 37.39 10.85 -5.28
N ASN A 316 36.89 11.27 -6.45
CA ASN A 316 36.06 10.46 -7.32
C ASN A 316 36.81 10.14 -8.64
N PRO A 317 37.11 8.86 -8.95
CA PRO A 317 37.79 8.50 -10.20
C PRO A 317 36.94 8.74 -11.46
N LEU A 318 35.64 9.01 -11.31
CA LEU A 318 34.71 9.37 -12.39
C LEU A 318 34.67 10.89 -12.66
N CYS A 319 35.17 11.70 -11.72
CA CYS A 319 35.17 13.16 -11.75
C CYS A 319 36.59 13.73 -11.79
N LEU A 320 37.09 13.99 -13.00
CA LEU A 320 38.51 14.19 -13.25
C LEU A 320 38.84 15.64 -13.70
N ARG A 321 37.96 16.60 -13.40
CA ARG A 321 38.06 18.02 -13.80
C ARG A 321 38.12 19.02 -12.63
N GLY A 322 38.44 18.56 -11.43
CA GLY A 322 38.47 19.44 -10.26
C GLY A 322 39.57 20.50 -10.31
N ALA A 323 39.26 21.67 -9.75
CA ALA A 323 40.24 22.72 -9.46
C ALA A 323 41.05 22.37 -8.19
N PRO A 324 42.24 22.98 -7.98
CA PRO A 324 43.02 22.75 -6.75
C PRO A 324 42.28 23.28 -5.52
N GLN A 325 42.17 22.46 -4.49
CA GLN A 325 41.58 22.76 -3.19
C GLN A 325 42.59 22.50 -2.07
N VAL A 326 42.44 23.21 -0.96
CA VAL A 326 43.29 23.05 0.24
C VAL A 326 42.77 21.99 1.21
N TYR A 327 41.65 21.34 0.88
CA TYR A 327 40.98 20.35 1.70
C TYR A 327 40.76 19.05 0.90
N VAL A 328 40.73 17.93 1.62
CA VAL A 328 40.35 16.62 1.08
C VAL A 328 38.91 16.67 0.60
N GLN A 329 38.65 16.23 -0.62
CA GLN A 329 37.31 16.27 -1.23
C GLN A 329 36.54 14.97 -0.98
N ASN A 330 35.23 15.00 -1.17
CA ASN A 330 34.38 13.82 -0.97
C ASN A 330 34.67 12.70 -1.99
N THR A 331 34.22 11.49 -1.66
CA THR A 331 34.36 10.27 -2.47
C THR A 331 33.33 10.21 -3.61
N PHE A 332 33.41 9.20 -4.47
CA PHE A 332 32.44 9.02 -5.56
C PHE A 332 31.04 8.68 -5.03
N GLY A 333 29.99 9.02 -5.79
CA GLY A 333 28.60 8.65 -5.47
C GLY A 333 27.81 8.24 -6.70
N PHE A 334 26.70 7.53 -6.50
CA PHE A 334 25.80 7.16 -7.60
C PHE A 334 25.18 8.42 -8.24
N HIS A 335 24.82 9.42 -7.43
CA HIS A 335 24.20 10.65 -7.89
C HIS A 335 25.17 11.77 -8.30
N ASP A 336 26.49 11.57 -8.14
CA ASP A 336 27.50 12.62 -8.35
C ASP A 336 27.61 13.07 -9.82
N LEU A 337 27.45 14.38 -10.06
CA LEU A 337 27.48 15.02 -11.37
C LEU A 337 28.85 15.59 -11.75
N CYS A 338 29.84 15.52 -10.86
CA CYS A 338 31.17 16.13 -11.05
C CYS A 338 31.18 17.66 -11.20
N ASP A 339 30.17 18.36 -10.70
CA ASP A 339 30.00 19.81 -10.81
C ASP A 339 30.42 20.58 -9.55
N LYS A 340 30.43 19.91 -8.39
CA LYS A 340 30.79 20.48 -7.08
C LYS A 340 32.01 19.78 -6.48
N GLN A 341 32.89 20.57 -5.83
CA GLN A 341 34.06 20.07 -5.09
C GLN A 341 33.81 20.22 -3.58
N THR A 342 33.06 19.30 -2.99
CA THR A 342 32.72 19.34 -1.56
C THR A 342 33.83 18.72 -0.71
N PRO A 343 34.05 19.20 0.53
CA PRO A 343 34.96 18.54 1.46
C PRO A 343 34.50 17.11 1.78
N LEU A 344 35.46 16.23 2.10
CA LEU A 344 35.15 14.95 2.72
C LEU A 344 34.39 15.23 4.01
N SER A 345 33.16 14.74 4.07
CA SER A 345 32.20 15.06 5.12
C SER A 345 31.66 13.78 5.73
N LEU A 346 31.48 13.86 7.04
CA LEU A 346 30.89 12.84 7.88
C LEU A 346 29.89 13.53 8.78
N ASP A 347 28.61 13.29 8.51
CA ASP A 347 27.52 13.84 9.30
C ASP A 347 27.33 13.01 10.56
N TYR A 348 27.05 13.67 11.68
CA TYR A 348 26.83 12.98 12.94
C TYR A 348 25.76 11.89 12.82
N ASN A 349 26.12 10.67 13.23
CA ASN A 349 25.21 9.55 13.38
C ASN A 349 25.55 8.83 14.68
N LEU A 350 24.60 8.79 15.62
CA LEU A 350 24.79 8.21 16.95
C LEU A 350 25.27 6.76 16.85
N HIS A 351 24.56 5.94 16.07
CA HIS A 351 24.82 4.51 15.94
C HIS A 351 26.18 4.23 15.29
N ALA A 352 26.52 4.96 14.22
CA ALA A 352 27.83 4.84 13.55
C ALA A 352 28.97 5.25 14.49
N SER A 353 28.76 6.29 15.29
CA SER A 353 29.74 6.78 16.25
C SER A 353 29.96 5.79 17.39
N LEU A 354 28.90 5.24 17.97
CA LEU A 354 28.99 4.20 19.01
C LEU A 354 29.70 2.96 18.48
N PHE A 355 29.32 2.50 17.29
CA PHE A 355 29.99 1.39 16.62
C PHE A 355 31.49 1.66 16.43
N ALA A 356 31.86 2.86 16.01
CA ALA A 356 33.25 3.26 15.83
C ALA A 356 34.04 3.31 17.14
N ILE A 357 33.48 3.84 18.23
CA ILE A 357 34.17 3.88 19.53
C ILE A 357 34.45 2.47 20.04
N GLU A 358 33.45 1.60 20.00
CA GLU A 358 33.59 0.20 20.43
C GLU A 358 34.64 -0.56 19.60
N ALA A 359 34.68 -0.31 18.29
CA ALA A 359 35.60 -1.00 17.39
C ALA A 359 37.06 -0.51 17.48
N THR A 360 37.29 0.78 17.79
CA THR A 360 38.63 1.40 17.75
C THR A 360 39.50 1.07 18.97
N LYS A 361 38.93 0.50 20.06
CA LYS A 361 39.64 0.08 21.29
C LYS A 361 40.53 1.20 21.91
N ARG A 362 39.97 2.01 22.82
CA ARG A 362 40.67 2.98 23.71
C ARG A 362 41.68 3.93 23.03
N VAL A 363 41.34 4.48 21.86
CA VAL A 363 42.06 5.66 21.31
C VAL A 363 41.64 6.92 22.08
N GLN A 364 42.58 7.82 22.35
CA GLN A 364 42.27 9.07 23.05
C GLN A 364 41.49 10.01 22.13
N VAL A 365 40.51 10.74 22.69
CA VAL A 365 39.70 11.71 21.93
C VAL A 365 40.57 12.75 21.22
N ASP A 366 41.68 13.15 21.84
CA ASP A 366 42.62 14.10 21.23
C ASP A 366 43.27 13.56 19.95
N ASP A 367 43.56 12.25 19.88
CA ASP A 367 44.14 11.63 18.70
C ASP A 367 43.12 11.56 17.55
N ILE A 368 41.85 11.25 17.88
CA ILE A 368 40.74 11.24 16.91
C ILE A 368 40.51 12.65 16.35
N CYS A 369 40.55 13.67 17.20
CA CYS A 369 40.25 15.04 16.79
C CYS A 369 41.44 15.80 16.19
N ALA A 370 42.66 15.26 16.29
CA ALA A 370 43.86 15.83 15.66
C ALA A 370 43.81 15.79 14.12
N VAL A 371 43.03 14.88 13.55
CA VAL A 371 42.91 14.68 12.10
C VAL A 371 41.71 15.40 11.48
N VAL A 372 40.98 16.22 12.26
CA VAL A 372 39.79 16.95 11.80
C VAL A 372 40.08 18.44 11.74
N ALA A 373 39.56 19.14 10.73
CA ALA A 373 39.75 20.59 10.56
C ALA A 373 39.21 21.44 11.73
N ALA A 374 38.19 20.94 12.45
CA ALA A 374 37.57 21.59 13.62
C ALA A 374 37.68 20.72 14.89
N PRO A 375 38.85 20.68 15.57
CA PRO A 375 39.11 19.77 16.68
C PRO A 375 38.16 19.95 17.86
N GLU A 376 37.73 21.19 18.17
CA GLU A 376 36.84 21.46 19.31
C GLU A 376 35.42 20.92 19.12
N SER A 377 34.88 20.96 17.90
CA SER A 377 33.58 20.36 17.60
C SER A 377 33.66 18.83 17.66
N CYS A 378 34.75 18.26 17.15
CA CYS A 378 35.03 16.84 17.28
C CYS A 378 35.15 16.41 18.76
N ARG A 379 35.87 17.17 19.59
CA ARG A 379 36.02 16.86 21.03
C ARG A 379 34.69 16.81 21.75
N ARG A 380 33.84 17.82 21.55
CA ARG A 380 32.48 17.87 22.12
C ARG A 380 31.65 16.65 21.71
N LEU A 381 31.73 16.30 20.42
CA LEU A 381 31.01 15.15 19.89
C LEU A 381 31.51 13.82 20.49
N CYS A 382 32.81 13.57 20.47
CA CYS A 382 33.38 12.35 21.05
C CYS A 382 33.07 12.26 22.55
N GLN A 383 33.13 13.38 23.29
CA GLN A 383 32.78 13.41 24.71
C GLN A 383 31.31 13.05 24.95
N SER A 384 30.37 13.57 24.14
CA SER A 384 28.95 13.21 24.30
C SER A 384 28.70 11.72 24.03
N ILE A 385 29.37 11.14 23.03
CA ILE A 385 29.22 9.71 22.72
C ILE A 385 29.80 8.85 23.86
N LEU A 386 30.96 9.23 24.42
CA LEU A 386 31.54 8.54 25.58
C LEU A 386 30.65 8.62 26.83
N GLU A 387 29.89 9.71 27.01
CA GLU A 387 28.88 9.76 28.08
C GLU A 387 27.71 8.81 27.83
N VAL A 388 27.25 8.67 26.58
CA VAL A 388 26.22 7.69 26.22
C VAL A 388 26.73 6.26 26.43
N GLU A 389 27.96 5.94 26.04
CA GLU A 389 28.59 4.62 26.20
C GLU A 389 28.58 4.15 27.66
N LYS A 390 28.81 5.05 28.64
CA LYS A 390 28.78 4.71 30.08
C LYS A 390 27.44 4.17 30.56
N HIS A 391 26.35 4.50 29.87
CA HIS A 391 25.00 4.06 30.21
C HIS A 391 24.61 2.77 29.49
N LEU A 392 25.43 2.28 28.56
CA LEU A 392 25.23 1.01 27.87
C LEU A 392 25.83 -0.17 28.66
N PRO A 393 25.23 -1.37 28.59
CA PRO A 393 25.76 -2.56 29.22
C PRO A 393 27.11 -2.95 28.59
N PRO A 394 28.08 -3.44 29.39
CA PRO A 394 29.41 -3.78 28.90
C PRO A 394 29.34 -4.90 27.86
N VAL A 395 30.01 -4.68 26.74
CA VAL A 395 29.95 -5.60 25.62
C VAL A 395 30.71 -6.89 25.92
N PRO A 396 30.17 -8.10 25.64
CA PRO A 396 30.83 -9.36 25.96
C PRO A 396 32.20 -9.53 25.29
N ALA A 397 33.16 -10.19 25.94
CA ALA A 397 34.50 -10.41 25.39
C ALA A 397 34.52 -11.20 24.05
N SER A 398 33.49 -12.01 23.79
CA SER A 398 33.28 -12.67 22.49
C SER A 398 33.05 -11.67 21.35
N PHE A 399 32.53 -10.49 21.65
CA PHE A 399 32.25 -9.43 20.68
C PHE A 399 33.51 -8.73 20.20
N THR A 400 34.47 -8.49 21.11
CA THR A 400 35.78 -7.93 20.74
C THR A 400 36.55 -8.80 19.74
N ALA A 401 36.38 -10.13 19.78
CA ALA A 401 36.98 -11.03 18.80
C ALA A 401 36.34 -10.90 17.41
N LEU A 402 35.04 -10.60 17.34
CA LEU A 402 34.35 -10.38 16.07
C LEU A 402 34.84 -9.12 15.36
N PHE A 403 35.15 -8.04 16.09
CA PHE A 403 35.76 -6.86 15.49
C PHE A 403 37.14 -7.13 14.90
N ASP A 404 37.94 -8.01 15.53
CA ASP A 404 39.24 -8.42 15.00
C ASP A 404 39.09 -9.22 13.69
N ASP A 405 38.08 -10.11 13.60
CA ASP A 405 37.73 -10.82 12.37
C ASP A 405 37.27 -9.86 11.26
N VAL A 406 36.43 -8.89 11.60
CA VAL A 406 35.95 -7.86 10.66
C VAL A 406 37.13 -7.00 10.18
N PHE A 407 38.01 -6.58 11.08
CA PHE A 407 39.22 -5.83 10.75
C PHE A 407 40.06 -6.57 9.70
N HIS A 408 40.29 -7.87 9.91
CA HIS A 408 41.04 -8.70 8.97
C HIS A 408 40.33 -8.81 7.62
N GLN A 409 39.01 -9.03 7.58
CA GLN A 409 38.26 -9.15 6.33
C GLN A 409 38.23 -7.84 5.52
N VAL A 410 37.98 -6.70 6.17
CA VAL A 410 37.97 -5.39 5.50
C VAL A 410 39.36 -5.03 4.97
N THR A 411 40.41 -5.35 5.73
CA THR A 411 41.80 -5.16 5.29
C THR A 411 42.14 -6.02 4.07
N LEU A 412 41.65 -7.26 3.99
CA LEU A 412 41.82 -8.12 2.81
C LEU A 412 41.11 -7.61 1.56
N LEU A 413 39.95 -6.96 1.73
CA LEU A 413 39.24 -6.31 0.62
C LEU A 413 39.93 -5.03 0.13
N ASN A 414 40.89 -4.50 0.93
CA ASN A 414 41.62 -3.26 0.68
C ASN A 414 40.67 -2.09 0.39
N VAL A 415 39.61 -1.96 1.19
CA VAL A 415 38.63 -0.87 1.05
C VAL A 415 39.25 0.43 1.56
N GLY A 416 39.19 1.47 0.75
CA GLY A 416 39.78 2.76 1.09
C GLY A 416 39.09 3.95 0.43
N ILE A 417 39.70 5.12 0.66
CA ILE A 417 39.36 6.37 -0.02
C ILE A 417 40.56 6.85 -0.83
N MET A 418 40.30 7.60 -1.90
CA MET A 418 41.35 8.15 -2.75
C MET A 418 41.26 9.68 -2.86
N GLN A 419 42.37 10.30 -3.27
CA GLN A 419 42.42 11.70 -3.71
C GLN A 419 43.41 11.89 -4.85
N PHE A 420 43.06 12.74 -5.81
CA PHE A 420 44.06 13.37 -6.68
C PHE A 420 44.73 14.51 -5.92
N ALA A 421 46.06 14.48 -5.81
CA ALA A 421 46.81 15.51 -5.09
C ALA A 421 48.07 15.94 -5.86
N SER A 422 48.57 17.14 -5.63
CA SER A 422 49.85 17.61 -6.15
C SER A 422 50.60 18.45 -5.11
N SER A 423 51.85 18.83 -5.40
CA SER A 423 52.58 19.83 -4.59
C SER A 423 51.87 21.20 -4.63
N VAL A 424 52.18 22.11 -3.71
CA VAL A 424 51.64 23.49 -3.71
C VAL A 424 51.86 24.21 -5.04
N ASP A 425 52.96 23.90 -5.73
CA ASP A 425 53.29 24.48 -7.03
C ASP A 425 52.34 24.02 -8.16
N GLY A 426 51.42 23.09 -7.89
CA GLY A 426 50.48 22.51 -8.85
C GLY A 426 51.11 21.48 -9.80
N PHE A 427 52.40 21.21 -9.63
CA PHE A 427 53.15 20.21 -10.41
C PHE A 427 53.20 18.86 -9.69
N ASN A 428 53.46 17.80 -10.47
CA ASN A 428 53.57 16.40 -9.99
C ASN A 428 52.29 15.90 -9.31
N MET A 429 51.20 15.83 -10.08
CA MET A 429 49.94 15.23 -9.62
C MET A 429 50.13 13.72 -9.40
N THR A 430 49.60 13.20 -8.29
CA THR A 430 49.69 11.80 -7.83
C THR A 430 48.36 11.36 -7.22
N ILE A 431 48.07 10.06 -7.28
CA ILE A 431 46.92 9.48 -6.58
C ILE A 431 47.35 9.10 -5.17
N LEU A 432 46.64 9.64 -4.18
CA LEU A 432 46.73 9.20 -2.79
C LEU A 432 45.63 8.18 -2.55
N PHE A 433 45.95 7.09 -1.86
CA PHE A 433 45.01 6.06 -1.46
C PHE A 433 45.25 5.75 0.02
N GLU A 434 44.17 5.74 0.81
CA GLU A 434 44.19 5.44 2.24
C GLU A 434 43.21 4.30 2.53
N PRO A 435 43.69 3.11 2.91
CA PRO A 435 42.83 2.04 3.41
C PRO A 435 42.20 2.44 4.75
N LEU A 436 40.90 2.18 4.90
CA LEU A 436 40.10 2.75 5.99
C LEU A 436 40.62 2.45 7.41
N LEU A 437 41.21 1.27 7.61
CA LEU A 437 41.61 0.76 8.92
C LEU A 437 43.14 0.72 9.13
N GLN A 438 43.93 1.20 8.17
CA GLN A 438 45.38 1.07 8.24
C GLN A 438 46.02 2.00 9.27
N ASP A 439 45.66 3.29 9.28
CA ASP A 439 46.21 4.27 10.20
C ASP A 439 45.41 4.33 11.52
N PRO A 440 46.04 4.06 12.69
CA PRO A 440 45.36 4.10 13.99
C PRO A 440 44.65 5.43 14.30
N ALA A 441 45.17 6.57 13.83
CA ALA A 441 44.54 7.87 14.08
C ALA A 441 43.31 8.13 13.18
N PHE A 442 43.17 7.39 12.08
CA PHE A 442 42.00 7.46 11.19
C PHE A 442 40.99 6.33 11.42
N GLN A 443 41.35 5.29 12.18
CA GLN A 443 40.52 4.10 12.39
C GLN A 443 39.10 4.40 12.91
N PHE A 444 38.92 5.43 13.75
CA PHE A 444 37.58 5.85 14.19
C PHE A 444 36.67 6.21 13.00
N PHE A 445 37.17 7.05 12.07
CA PHE A 445 36.43 7.43 10.87
C PHE A 445 36.29 6.26 9.90
N GLY A 446 37.30 5.38 9.83
CA GLY A 446 37.24 4.13 9.07
C GLY A 446 36.10 3.21 9.53
N TRP A 447 35.98 2.99 10.85
CA TRP A 447 34.89 2.20 11.42
C TRP A 447 33.52 2.86 11.26
N PHE A 448 33.46 4.19 11.31
CA PHE A 448 32.24 4.94 11.02
C PHE A 448 31.78 4.70 9.57
N PHE A 449 32.68 4.83 8.60
CA PHE A 449 32.42 4.55 7.18
C PHE A 449 31.99 3.09 6.94
N ILE A 450 32.63 2.14 7.63
CA ILE A 450 32.25 0.73 7.59
C ILE A 450 30.84 0.53 8.12
N TYR A 451 30.46 1.18 9.23
CA TYR A 451 29.09 1.11 9.71
C TYR A 451 28.09 1.66 8.68
N GLU A 452 28.40 2.79 8.03
CA GLU A 452 27.52 3.35 6.99
C GLU A 452 27.40 2.43 5.77
N TRP A 453 28.41 1.61 5.47
CA TRP A 453 28.31 0.52 4.49
C TRP A 453 27.35 -0.58 4.96
N VAL A 454 27.32 -0.88 6.26
CA VAL A 454 26.40 -1.86 6.86
C VAL A 454 24.98 -1.35 7.03
N SER A 455 24.76 -0.04 7.05
CA SER A 455 23.42 0.54 7.11
C SER A 455 22.87 0.96 5.74
N GLY A 456 23.62 0.74 4.66
CA GLY A 456 23.22 1.08 3.29
C GLY A 456 23.35 2.53 2.91
N ARG A 457 23.95 3.36 3.76
CA ARG A 457 24.27 4.75 3.42
C ARG A 457 25.45 4.84 2.46
N ARG A 458 26.43 3.93 2.58
CA ARG A 458 27.56 3.82 1.65
C ARG A 458 27.55 2.49 0.94
N GLU A 459 28.17 2.46 -0.22
CA GLU A 459 28.49 1.25 -0.96
C GLU A 459 29.98 1.19 -1.27
N VAL A 460 30.46 -0.01 -1.59
CA VAL A 460 31.87 -0.23 -1.96
C VAL A 460 31.90 -0.74 -3.38
N VAL A 461 32.69 -0.06 -4.21
CA VAL A 461 32.84 -0.37 -5.62
C VAL A 461 34.31 -0.59 -5.93
N ARG A 462 34.60 -1.65 -6.67
CA ARG A 462 35.94 -2.01 -7.13
C ARG A 462 36.08 -1.71 -8.62
N PHE A 463 37.09 -0.92 -8.95
CA PHE A 463 37.48 -0.54 -10.31
C PHE A 463 38.67 -1.40 -10.72
N ASP A 464 38.45 -2.39 -11.59
CA ASP A 464 39.47 -3.32 -12.08
C ASP A 464 39.92 -2.94 -13.49
N GLY A 465 41.10 -2.32 -13.59
CA GLY A 465 41.70 -1.93 -14.85
C GLY A 465 42.75 -2.92 -15.37
N ASP A 466 43.40 -2.55 -16.47
CA ASP A 466 44.48 -3.32 -17.10
C ASP A 466 45.79 -3.31 -16.28
N VAL A 467 46.00 -2.29 -15.46
CA VAL A 467 47.24 -2.09 -14.68
C VAL A 467 47.03 -2.46 -13.21
N ALA A 468 46.03 -1.86 -12.55
CA ALA A 468 45.74 -2.06 -11.14
C ALA A 468 44.24 -2.09 -10.84
N SER A 469 43.92 -2.35 -9.57
CA SER A 469 42.56 -2.32 -9.04
C SER A 469 42.46 -1.30 -7.90
N LEU A 470 41.37 -0.54 -7.87
CA LEU A 470 41.05 0.35 -6.75
C LEU A 470 39.71 -0.05 -6.13
N THR A 471 39.70 -0.41 -4.84
CA THR A 471 38.47 -0.66 -4.08
C THR A 471 38.13 0.57 -3.25
N LEU A 472 37.07 1.28 -3.64
CA LEU A 472 36.73 2.58 -3.09
C LEU A 472 35.38 2.54 -2.40
N MET A 473 35.27 3.27 -1.31
CA MET A 473 33.98 3.53 -0.66
C MET A 473 33.30 4.76 -1.25
N SER A 474 31.98 4.69 -1.43
CA SER A 474 31.16 5.79 -1.93
C SER A 474 30.95 6.86 -0.87
N VAL A 475 30.42 8.02 -1.30
CA VAL A 475 29.80 9.03 -0.43
C VAL A 475 28.59 8.42 0.30
N ALA A 476 28.26 8.96 1.47
CA ALA A 476 27.03 8.62 2.16
C ALA A 476 25.84 9.20 1.39
N GLU A 477 24.88 8.35 1.05
CA GLU A 477 23.63 8.74 0.41
C GLU A 477 22.52 8.96 1.44
N SER A 478 21.63 9.90 1.11
CA SER A 478 20.44 10.18 1.90
C SER A 478 19.40 9.09 1.67
N PRO A 479 18.71 8.61 2.71
CA PRO A 479 17.62 7.65 2.58
C PRO A 479 16.45 8.23 1.77
N VAL A 480 15.78 7.37 1.01
CA VAL A 480 14.56 7.68 0.27
C VAL A 480 13.37 7.56 1.19
N GLN A 481 12.44 8.52 1.08
CA GLN A 481 11.27 8.62 1.93
C GLN A 481 10.01 8.15 1.19
N PHE A 482 9.33 7.16 1.76
CA PHE A 482 8.06 6.63 1.24
C PHE A 482 6.89 6.99 2.15
N PHE A 483 5.75 7.27 1.51
CA PHE A 483 4.48 7.47 2.19
C PHE A 483 3.70 6.16 2.24
N SER A 484 3.01 5.92 3.36
CA SER A 484 2.15 4.77 3.55
C SER A 484 1.01 4.77 2.52
N GLY A 485 1.13 3.94 1.48
CA GLY A 485 0.05 3.72 0.51
C GLY A 485 -1.11 3.04 1.24
N ALA A 486 -2.21 3.78 1.42
CA ALA A 486 -3.41 3.27 2.08
C ALA A 486 -4.05 2.16 1.23
N GLU A 487 -3.77 0.90 1.55
CA GLU A 487 -4.81 -0.12 1.45
C GLU A 487 -5.74 0.11 2.64
N SER A 488 -6.96 0.52 2.34
CA SER A 488 -8.02 0.67 3.33
C SER A 488 -8.33 -0.70 3.94
N ILE A 489 -7.85 -0.90 5.16
CA ILE A 489 -7.91 -2.12 5.99
C ILE A 489 -9.34 -2.35 6.54
N ALA A 490 -10.37 -2.24 5.69
CA ALA A 490 -11.76 -2.46 6.07
C ALA A 490 -12.42 -3.51 5.14
N SER A 491 -12.99 -4.54 5.75
CA SER A 491 -13.63 -5.78 5.29
C SER A 491 -14.51 -6.30 6.44
N ALA A 492 -15.24 -5.39 7.10
CA ALA A 492 -16.37 -5.72 7.97
C ALA A 492 -17.40 -6.63 7.25
N THR A 493 -17.43 -6.65 5.92
CA THR A 493 -18.34 -7.48 5.10
C THR A 493 -18.07 -8.98 5.16
N HIS A 494 -16.85 -9.44 5.42
CA HIS A 494 -16.57 -10.88 5.46
C HIS A 494 -17.22 -11.55 6.68
N GLY A 495 -17.27 -10.84 7.81
CA GLY A 495 -18.05 -11.26 8.98
C GLY A 495 -19.55 -11.37 8.69
N LEU A 496 -20.12 -10.44 7.90
CA LEU A 496 -21.52 -10.50 7.48
C LEU A 496 -21.82 -11.77 6.67
N TYR A 497 -20.90 -12.20 5.79
CA TYR A 497 -21.07 -13.43 5.02
C TYR A 497 -21.20 -14.66 5.92
N TYR A 498 -20.33 -14.83 6.91
CA TYR A 498 -20.40 -15.97 7.84
C TYR A 498 -21.69 -15.97 8.67
N VAL A 499 -22.19 -14.79 9.05
CA VAL A 499 -23.50 -14.69 9.71
C VAL A 499 -24.62 -15.18 8.79
N VAL A 500 -24.59 -14.80 7.51
CA VAL A 500 -25.58 -15.28 6.53
C VAL A 500 -25.46 -16.80 6.31
N VAL A 501 -24.24 -17.35 6.25
CA VAL A 501 -23.98 -18.79 6.19
C VAL A 501 -24.56 -19.51 7.41
N TYR A 502 -24.35 -18.98 8.62
CA TYR A 502 -24.91 -19.51 9.85
C TYR A 502 -26.44 -19.57 9.81
N VAL A 503 -27.09 -18.50 9.33
CA VAL A 503 -28.56 -18.47 9.16
C VAL A 503 -29.00 -19.55 8.16
N THR A 504 -28.35 -19.69 7.01
CA THR A 504 -28.67 -20.73 6.02
C THR A 504 -28.47 -22.14 6.61
N ALA A 505 -27.40 -22.37 7.36
CA ALA A 505 -27.10 -23.66 7.97
C ALA A 505 -28.20 -24.10 8.95
N ILE A 506 -28.66 -23.21 9.83
CA ILE A 506 -29.77 -23.50 10.74
C ILE A 506 -31.06 -23.81 9.97
N LEU A 507 -31.41 -23.01 8.96
CA LEU A 507 -32.59 -23.29 8.13
C LEU A 507 -32.48 -24.67 7.47
N ALA A 508 -31.31 -25.04 6.95
CA ALA A 508 -31.09 -26.33 6.32
C ALA A 508 -31.17 -27.49 7.34
N THR A 509 -30.60 -27.34 8.53
CA THR A 509 -30.67 -28.35 9.61
C THR A 509 -32.10 -28.59 10.05
N ILE A 510 -32.89 -27.55 10.27
CA ILE A 510 -34.29 -27.71 10.69
C ILE A 510 -35.14 -28.25 9.53
N CYS A 511 -34.92 -27.81 8.29
CA CYS A 511 -35.61 -28.35 7.12
C CYS A 511 -35.36 -29.85 6.93
N THR A 512 -34.09 -30.28 6.99
CA THR A 512 -33.72 -31.69 6.85
C THR A 512 -34.29 -32.54 7.98
N ALA A 513 -34.23 -32.08 9.23
CA ALA A 513 -34.83 -32.78 10.35
C ALA A 513 -36.37 -32.83 10.28
N SER A 514 -37.04 -31.77 9.79
CA SER A 514 -38.48 -31.78 9.51
C SER A 514 -38.86 -32.74 8.37
N LEU A 515 -38.07 -32.83 7.30
CA LEU A 515 -38.30 -33.77 6.19
C LEU A 515 -38.07 -35.23 6.62
N VAL A 516 -36.96 -35.50 7.31
CA VAL A 516 -36.63 -36.84 7.82
C VAL A 516 -37.66 -37.31 8.84
N SER A 517 -38.10 -36.45 9.77
CA SER A 517 -39.15 -36.81 10.73
C SER A 517 -40.49 -37.12 10.05
N THR A 518 -40.81 -36.42 8.95
CA THR A 518 -42.01 -36.69 8.15
C THR A 518 -41.93 -38.02 7.39
N LEU A 519 -40.74 -38.38 6.88
CA LEU A 519 -40.49 -39.64 6.16
C LEU A 519 -40.37 -40.84 7.11
N ALA A 520 -39.74 -40.68 8.27
CA ALA A 520 -39.43 -41.76 9.21
C ALA A 520 -40.62 -42.16 10.11
N PHE A 521 -41.48 -41.21 10.47
CA PHE A 521 -42.56 -41.43 11.45
C PHE A 521 -43.97 -41.32 10.86
N GLY A 522 -44.10 -41.38 9.53
CA GLY A 522 -45.32 -41.07 8.77
C GLY A 522 -46.64 -41.44 9.47
N THR A 523 -47.30 -40.44 10.06
CA THR A 523 -48.63 -40.59 10.67
C THR A 523 -49.71 -40.19 9.68
N SER A 524 -50.87 -40.83 9.79
CA SER A 524 -52.03 -40.71 8.89
C SER A 524 -52.76 -39.35 8.87
N LYS A 525 -52.18 -38.30 9.49
CA LYS A 525 -52.70 -36.92 9.50
C LYS A 525 -51.64 -35.93 8.98
N LEU A 526 -51.22 -36.07 7.72
CA LEU A 526 -50.36 -35.06 7.08
C LEU A 526 -51.17 -33.81 6.70
N GLN A 527 -51.26 -32.82 7.60
CA GLN A 527 -51.61 -31.43 7.26
C GLN A 527 -50.36 -30.59 7.00
N THR A 528 -49.69 -30.93 5.92
CA THR A 528 -48.50 -30.28 5.33
C THR A 528 -48.68 -28.84 4.85
N SER A 529 -49.86 -28.25 5.09
CA SER A 529 -50.04 -26.80 5.00
C SER A 529 -49.16 -26.01 5.98
N GLU A 530 -48.65 -26.66 7.03
CA GLU A 530 -47.77 -26.06 8.04
C GLU A 530 -46.37 -25.73 7.49
N PHE A 531 -45.89 -26.49 6.49
CA PHE A 531 -44.61 -26.25 5.83
C PHE A 531 -44.55 -24.95 5.03
N LEU A 532 -45.70 -24.42 4.59
CA LEU A 532 -45.77 -23.11 3.92
C LEU A 532 -45.36 -21.95 4.84
N TRP A 533 -45.36 -22.16 6.16
CA TRP A 533 -44.99 -21.16 7.16
C TRP A 533 -43.56 -21.35 7.71
N PHE A 534 -42.79 -22.27 7.12
CA PHE A 534 -41.46 -22.63 7.57
C PHE A 534 -40.56 -21.42 7.84
N ASN A 535 -40.41 -20.53 6.87
CA ASN A 535 -39.51 -19.38 7.01
C ASN A 535 -39.96 -18.38 8.10
N HIS A 536 -41.27 -18.15 8.26
CA HIS A 536 -41.81 -17.27 9.29
C HIS A 536 -41.62 -17.84 10.70
N VAL A 537 -41.85 -19.14 10.88
CA VAL A 537 -41.78 -19.80 12.19
C VAL A 537 -40.33 -20.10 12.57
N VAL A 538 -39.58 -20.80 11.71
CA VAL A 538 -38.20 -21.22 12.01
C VAL A 538 -37.26 -20.02 12.10
N GLY A 539 -37.45 -18.99 11.27
CA GLY A 539 -36.67 -17.76 11.35
C GLY A 539 -36.80 -17.07 12.72
N SER A 540 -38.03 -16.90 13.22
CA SER A 540 -38.26 -16.23 14.52
C SER A 540 -37.81 -17.10 15.70
N VAL A 541 -38.03 -18.41 15.63
CA VAL A 541 -37.78 -19.35 16.74
C VAL A 541 -36.32 -19.78 16.88
N TRP A 542 -35.64 -20.12 15.78
CA TRP A 542 -34.31 -20.75 15.80
C TRP A 542 -33.14 -19.80 15.50
N ILE A 543 -33.40 -18.68 14.83
CA ILE A 543 -32.35 -17.73 14.40
C ILE A 543 -32.42 -16.43 15.20
N GLY A 544 -33.61 -15.85 15.30
CA GLY A 544 -33.84 -14.60 16.01
C GLY A 544 -33.79 -13.35 15.12
N ARG A 545 -34.48 -12.30 15.57
CA ARG A 545 -34.75 -11.08 14.80
C ARG A 545 -33.51 -10.31 14.31
N PRO A 546 -32.44 -10.13 15.12
CA PRO A 546 -31.27 -9.37 14.68
C PRO A 546 -30.54 -9.99 13.49
N LEU A 547 -30.36 -11.33 13.50
CA LEU A 547 -29.67 -12.04 12.42
C LEU A 547 -30.52 -12.10 11.15
N LEU A 548 -31.84 -12.18 11.28
CA LEU A 548 -32.77 -12.05 10.14
C LEU A 548 -32.76 -10.66 9.53
N LEU A 549 -32.68 -9.61 10.35
CA LEU A 549 -32.59 -8.23 9.89
C LEU A 549 -31.24 -7.98 9.19
N LEU A 550 -30.15 -8.53 9.71
CA LEU A 550 -28.84 -8.50 9.07
C LEU A 550 -28.88 -9.19 7.70
N ARG A 551 -29.45 -10.39 7.61
CA ARG A 551 -29.62 -11.13 6.35
C ARG A 551 -30.51 -10.39 5.33
N GLY A 552 -31.62 -9.81 5.80
CA GLY A 552 -32.46 -8.97 4.95
C GLY A 552 -31.71 -7.72 4.50
N GLY A 553 -30.93 -7.11 5.40
CA GLY A 553 -30.07 -5.96 5.14
C GLY A 553 -29.01 -6.23 4.09
N THR A 554 -28.30 -7.36 4.15
CA THR A 554 -27.30 -7.73 3.13
C THR A 554 -27.94 -7.87 1.75
N ALA A 555 -29.15 -8.43 1.66
CA ALA A 555 -29.88 -8.52 0.40
C ALA A 555 -30.35 -7.14 -0.12
N ILE A 556 -30.82 -6.25 0.76
CA ILE A 556 -31.19 -4.87 0.41
C ILE A 556 -29.96 -4.10 -0.11
N LEU A 557 -28.79 -4.28 0.50
CA LEU A 557 -27.55 -3.65 0.08
C LEU A 557 -27.10 -4.16 -1.29
N VAL A 558 -27.16 -5.48 -1.55
CA VAL A 558 -26.88 -6.04 -2.88
C VAL A 558 -27.84 -5.50 -3.95
N LEU A 559 -29.14 -5.36 -3.66
CA LEU A 559 -30.10 -4.71 -4.57
C LEU A 559 -29.86 -3.21 -4.76
N SER A 560 -29.02 -2.62 -3.91
CA SER A 560 -28.67 -1.20 -3.94
C SER A 560 -27.26 -0.97 -4.50
N THR A 561 -26.53 -2.01 -4.89
CA THR A 561 -25.22 -1.93 -5.55
C THR A 561 -25.30 -2.30 -7.03
N THR A 562 -24.43 -1.68 -7.82
CA THR A 562 -24.25 -1.95 -9.25
C THR A 562 -23.55 -3.28 -9.54
N GLN A 563 -23.56 -3.73 -10.79
CA GLN A 563 -22.83 -4.89 -11.28
C GLN A 563 -21.85 -4.45 -12.39
N LEU A 564 -20.63 -4.15 -11.96
CA LEU A 564 -19.52 -3.77 -12.81
C LEU A 564 -18.63 -4.98 -13.09
N HIS A 565 -18.30 -5.19 -14.36
CA HIS A 565 -17.42 -6.27 -14.79
C HIS A 565 -16.32 -5.70 -15.70
N LEU A 566 -15.09 -6.16 -15.53
CA LEU A 566 -13.97 -5.81 -16.41
C LEU A 566 -14.00 -6.72 -17.65
N ALA A 567 -14.10 -6.13 -18.83
CA ALA A 567 -14.07 -6.83 -20.11
C ALA A 567 -12.85 -6.45 -20.94
N THR A 568 -12.31 -7.42 -21.67
CA THR A 568 -11.16 -7.22 -22.55
C THR A 568 -11.55 -7.27 -24.03
N ILE A 569 -10.96 -6.38 -24.84
CA ILE A 569 -11.10 -6.35 -26.30
C ILE A 569 -9.79 -6.89 -26.88
N ASN A 570 -9.89 -8.01 -27.61
CA ASN A 570 -8.76 -8.70 -28.26
C ASN A 570 -7.59 -9.07 -27.31
N GLY A 571 -7.83 -9.14 -26.00
CA GLY A 571 -6.79 -9.44 -24.99
C GLY A 571 -5.75 -8.33 -24.79
N VAL A 572 -5.97 -7.12 -25.34
CA VAL A 572 -5.01 -6.00 -25.27
C VAL A 572 -5.62 -4.79 -24.56
N HIS A 573 -6.91 -4.52 -24.76
CA HIS A 573 -7.59 -3.37 -24.14
C HIS A 573 -8.56 -3.84 -23.08
N SER A 574 -8.71 -3.09 -22.00
CA SER A 574 -9.69 -3.34 -20.93
C SER A 574 -10.62 -2.14 -20.73
N HIS A 575 -11.87 -2.43 -20.42
CA HIS A 575 -12.89 -1.43 -20.11
C HIS A 575 -13.91 -2.02 -19.13
N PHE A 576 -14.67 -1.14 -18.47
CA PHE A 576 -15.81 -1.57 -17.67
C PHE A 576 -17.04 -1.79 -18.54
N GLU A 577 -17.79 -2.86 -18.26
CA GLU A 577 -19.10 -3.10 -18.82
C GLU A 577 -20.12 -3.37 -17.70
N PHE A 578 -21.35 -2.91 -17.91
CA PHE A 578 -22.46 -3.22 -17.02
C PHE A 578 -23.06 -4.58 -17.39
N ARG A 579 -23.06 -5.53 -16.44
CA ARG A 579 -23.71 -6.84 -16.63
C ARG A 579 -24.91 -6.99 -15.70
N PRO A 580 -26.15 -6.90 -16.20
CA PRO A 580 -27.33 -7.05 -15.37
C PRO A 580 -27.39 -8.44 -14.74
N ARG A 581 -27.90 -8.52 -13.50
CA ARG A 581 -28.09 -9.80 -12.79
C ARG A 581 -29.07 -10.68 -13.56
N HIS A 582 -28.81 -11.97 -13.58
CA HIS A 582 -29.75 -12.93 -14.15
C HIS A 582 -31.10 -12.88 -13.39
N TRP A 583 -32.22 -12.94 -14.11
CA TRP A 583 -33.56 -12.77 -13.54
C TRP A 583 -33.83 -13.70 -12.35
N PHE A 584 -33.31 -14.93 -12.40
CA PHE A 584 -33.45 -15.90 -11.30
C PHE A 584 -32.72 -15.44 -10.04
N SER A 585 -31.50 -14.91 -10.18
CA SER A 585 -30.73 -14.37 -9.05
C SER A 585 -31.43 -13.13 -8.46
N THR A 586 -32.03 -12.28 -9.30
CA THR A 586 -32.86 -11.16 -8.85
C THR A 586 -34.06 -11.62 -8.04
N CYS A 587 -34.78 -12.65 -8.49
CA CYS A 587 -35.90 -13.24 -7.75
C CYS A 587 -35.46 -13.78 -6.38
N VAL A 588 -34.29 -14.42 -6.29
CA VAL A 588 -33.73 -14.94 -5.03
C VAL A 588 -33.35 -13.79 -4.09
N ILE A 589 -32.57 -12.81 -4.54
CA ILE A 589 -32.15 -11.69 -3.69
C ILE A 589 -33.36 -10.86 -3.23
N ALA A 590 -34.34 -10.60 -4.10
CA ALA A 590 -35.58 -9.93 -3.73
C ALA A 590 -36.35 -10.71 -2.67
N GLY A 591 -36.34 -12.05 -2.74
CA GLY A 591 -36.90 -12.93 -1.71
C GLY A 591 -36.18 -12.78 -0.38
N GLU A 592 -34.84 -12.76 -0.41
CA GLU A 592 -34.01 -12.58 0.79
C GLU A 592 -34.18 -11.18 1.42
N ALA A 593 -34.41 -10.14 0.62
CA ALA A 593 -34.73 -8.81 1.13
C ALA A 593 -36.03 -8.77 1.96
N THR A 594 -36.96 -9.70 1.72
CA THR A 594 -38.21 -9.80 2.51
C THR A 594 -38.01 -10.34 3.92
N TRP A 595 -36.82 -10.82 4.32
CA TRP A 595 -36.55 -11.15 5.72
C TRP A 595 -36.70 -9.93 6.64
N ALA A 596 -36.39 -8.72 6.17
CA ALA A 596 -36.67 -7.48 6.91
C ALA A 596 -38.19 -7.28 7.14
N LEU A 597 -38.99 -7.58 6.13
CA LEU A 597 -40.45 -7.62 6.21
C LEU A 597 -40.93 -8.65 7.24
N TYR A 598 -40.32 -9.83 7.28
CA TYR A 598 -40.72 -10.90 8.20
C TYR A 598 -40.52 -10.49 9.65
N VAL A 599 -39.44 -9.79 9.95
CA VAL A 599 -39.19 -9.21 11.29
C VAL A 599 -40.24 -8.16 11.63
N ALA A 600 -40.59 -7.28 10.69
CA ALA A 600 -41.65 -6.28 10.91
C ALA A 600 -43.02 -6.93 11.17
N VAL A 601 -43.37 -7.95 10.38
CA VAL A 601 -44.59 -8.77 10.60
C VAL A 601 -44.53 -9.45 11.97
N ASP A 602 -43.37 -9.97 12.38
CA ASP A 602 -43.17 -10.61 13.70
C ASP A 602 -43.45 -9.64 14.87
N PHE A 603 -43.07 -8.37 14.76
CA PHE A 603 -43.47 -7.34 15.73
C PHE A 603 -44.97 -7.05 15.70
N LEU A 604 -45.56 -6.93 14.51
CA LEU A 604 -46.98 -6.65 14.35
C LEU A 604 -47.85 -7.81 14.84
N THR A 605 -47.36 -9.06 14.83
CA THR A 605 -48.11 -10.23 15.32
C THR A 605 -48.56 -10.11 16.77
N VAL A 606 -47.83 -9.37 17.60
CA VAL A 606 -48.19 -9.09 18.99
C VAL A 606 -49.55 -8.38 19.07
N VAL A 607 -49.83 -7.49 18.11
CA VAL A 607 -51.06 -6.70 18.05
C VAL A 607 -52.10 -7.40 17.17
N THR A 608 -51.70 -7.92 16.00
CA THR A 608 -52.63 -8.48 15.01
C THR A 608 -53.02 -9.92 15.29
N SER A 609 -52.30 -10.65 16.14
CA SER A 609 -52.54 -12.06 16.50
C SER A 609 -52.85 -12.94 15.28
N HIS A 610 -53.97 -13.67 15.27
CA HIS A 610 -54.38 -14.54 14.15
C HIS A 610 -54.74 -13.79 12.86
N PHE A 611 -54.95 -12.46 12.87
CA PHE A 611 -55.12 -11.67 11.64
C PHE A 611 -53.84 -11.66 10.79
N THR A 612 -52.68 -11.89 11.41
CA THR A 612 -51.38 -12.04 10.74
C THR A 612 -51.41 -13.07 9.62
N ARG A 613 -52.09 -14.22 9.84
CA ARG A 613 -52.18 -15.30 8.85
C ARG A 613 -52.81 -14.85 7.52
N SER A 614 -53.65 -13.80 7.55
CA SER A 614 -54.32 -13.28 6.36
C SER A 614 -53.45 -12.29 5.58
N TYR A 615 -52.81 -11.32 6.23
CA TYR A 615 -52.08 -10.25 5.53
C TYR A 615 -50.59 -10.55 5.32
N ALA A 616 -49.95 -11.35 6.18
CA ALA A 616 -48.52 -11.62 6.09
C ALA A 616 -48.07 -12.19 4.73
N PRO A 617 -48.64 -13.30 4.20
CA PRO A 617 -48.20 -13.84 2.92
C PRO A 617 -48.47 -12.88 1.76
N LEU A 618 -49.60 -12.15 1.82
CA LEU A 618 -49.95 -11.15 0.80
C LEU A 618 -48.95 -9.99 0.79
N SER A 619 -48.49 -9.53 1.97
CA SER A 619 -47.48 -8.48 2.07
C SER A 619 -46.14 -8.91 1.47
N CYS A 620 -45.73 -10.16 1.69
CA CYS A 620 -44.48 -10.71 1.15
C CYS A 620 -44.53 -10.86 -0.37
N VAL A 621 -45.65 -11.34 -0.92
CA VAL A 621 -45.82 -11.48 -2.38
C VAL A 621 -45.84 -10.11 -3.06
N ILE A 622 -46.58 -9.14 -2.52
CA ILE A 622 -46.61 -7.77 -3.07
C ILE A 622 -45.22 -7.15 -3.02
N ALA A 623 -44.55 -7.21 -1.88
CA ALA A 623 -43.20 -6.65 -1.73
C ALA A 623 -42.22 -7.32 -2.72
N TRP A 624 -42.20 -8.65 -2.77
CA TRP A 624 -41.34 -9.41 -3.66
C TRP A 624 -41.57 -9.07 -5.14
N SER A 625 -42.83 -9.03 -5.60
CA SER A 625 -43.16 -8.70 -6.99
C SER A 625 -42.77 -7.28 -7.37
N VAL A 626 -42.99 -6.30 -6.48
CA VAL A 626 -42.59 -4.90 -6.73
C VAL A 626 -41.07 -4.79 -6.75
N LEU A 627 -40.34 -5.44 -5.83
CA LEU A 627 -38.88 -5.42 -5.79
C LEU A 627 -38.27 -6.03 -7.06
N VAL A 628 -38.78 -7.17 -7.52
CA VAL A 628 -38.34 -7.80 -8.77
C VAL A 628 -38.59 -6.88 -9.97
N LEU A 629 -39.77 -6.27 -10.06
CA LEU A 629 -40.10 -5.34 -11.15
C LEU A 629 -39.16 -4.14 -11.14
N VAL A 630 -38.92 -3.55 -9.97
CA VAL A 630 -38.09 -2.36 -9.79
C VAL A 630 -36.62 -2.65 -10.14
N GLU A 631 -36.10 -3.85 -9.83
CA GLU A 631 -34.75 -4.25 -10.21
C GLU A 631 -34.60 -4.56 -11.70
N LEU A 632 -35.62 -5.15 -12.34
CA LEU A 632 -35.60 -5.44 -13.78
C LEU A 632 -35.80 -4.20 -14.66
N THR A 633 -36.50 -3.18 -14.16
CA THR A 633 -36.83 -1.96 -14.93
C THR A 633 -35.88 -0.80 -14.67
N VAL A 634 -35.39 -0.66 -13.42
CA VAL A 634 -34.53 0.44 -13.00
C VAL A 634 -33.37 -0.11 -12.17
N PRO A 635 -32.36 -0.72 -12.81
CA PRO A 635 -31.16 -1.19 -12.12
C PRO A 635 -30.30 -0.01 -11.64
N VAL A 636 -29.50 -0.23 -10.60
CA VAL A 636 -28.54 0.78 -10.10
C VAL A 636 -27.32 0.81 -11.04
N LEU A 637 -27.07 1.96 -11.65
CA LEU A 637 -25.88 2.22 -12.47
C LEU A 637 -24.81 2.94 -11.62
N PRO A 638 -23.52 2.71 -11.90
CA PRO A 638 -22.44 3.44 -11.24
C PRO A 638 -22.44 4.90 -11.68
N TRP A 639 -22.03 5.78 -10.78
CA TRP A 639 -21.85 7.20 -11.08
C TRP A 639 -20.47 7.65 -10.65
N ALA A 640 -19.64 8.08 -11.60
CA ALA A 640 -18.34 8.66 -11.32
C ALA A 640 -18.33 10.15 -11.61
N TRP A 641 -17.52 10.89 -10.85
CA TRP A 641 -17.32 12.31 -11.04
C TRP A 641 -15.86 12.66 -10.82
N ILE A 642 -15.45 13.73 -11.47
CA ILE A 642 -14.18 14.41 -11.24
C ILE A 642 -14.53 15.73 -10.56
N ASP A 643 -13.84 16.01 -9.48
CA ASP A 643 -13.91 17.29 -8.78
C ASP A 643 -12.54 17.55 -8.15
N ARG A 644 -11.59 17.98 -8.98
CA ARG A 644 -10.20 18.07 -8.58
C ARG A 644 -9.95 19.34 -7.77
N VAL A 645 -9.76 19.16 -6.48
CA VAL A 645 -9.34 20.20 -5.54
C VAL A 645 -7.93 19.89 -5.07
N CYS A 646 -7.00 20.82 -5.33
CA CYS A 646 -5.60 20.67 -4.96
C CYS A 646 -5.16 21.78 -4.01
N THR A 647 -4.36 21.42 -3.01
CA THR A 647 -3.70 22.34 -2.07
C THR A 647 -2.20 22.14 -2.17
N GLY A 648 -1.42 23.21 -2.22
CA GLY A 648 0.03 23.15 -2.18
C GLY A 648 0.52 22.90 -0.75
N GLN A 649 1.65 22.21 -0.64
CA GLN A 649 2.51 22.19 0.54
C GLN A 649 3.77 22.96 0.18
N ASN A 650 4.10 23.98 0.98
CA ASN A 650 5.20 24.90 0.69
C ASN A 650 5.17 25.46 -0.73
N MET A 651 4.00 25.94 -1.16
CA MET A 651 3.70 26.59 -2.44
C MET A 651 3.98 25.73 -3.70
N ASP A 652 5.23 25.39 -3.99
CA ASP A 652 5.68 24.66 -5.18
C ASP A 652 6.38 23.32 -4.88
N GLN A 653 6.70 22.99 -3.63
CA GLN A 653 7.37 21.72 -3.29
C GLN A 653 6.49 20.48 -3.53
N ALA A 654 5.27 20.46 -2.99
CA ALA A 654 4.36 19.32 -3.16
C ALA A 654 2.90 19.76 -3.30
N ILE A 655 2.05 18.89 -3.87
CA ILE A 655 0.61 19.12 -4.00
C ILE A 655 -0.17 17.95 -3.44
N LYS A 656 -1.18 18.23 -2.62
CA LYS A 656 -2.19 17.25 -2.23
C LYS A 656 -3.49 17.52 -2.99
N CYS A 657 -3.97 16.55 -3.76
CA CYS A 657 -5.19 16.63 -4.55
C CYS A 657 -6.22 15.60 -4.10
N SER A 658 -7.48 16.02 -4.06
CA SER A 658 -8.64 15.13 -4.09
C SER A 658 -9.29 15.28 -5.46
N SER A 659 -9.34 14.20 -6.25
CA SER A 659 -9.66 14.25 -7.68
C SER A 659 -11.10 13.88 -8.04
N GLY A 660 -11.92 13.49 -7.06
CA GLY A 660 -13.32 13.09 -7.26
C GLY A 660 -13.60 11.71 -6.70
N GLY A 661 -14.49 10.94 -7.34
CA GLY A 661 -14.89 9.64 -6.81
C GLY A 661 -15.77 8.80 -7.71
N ILE A 662 -16.00 7.57 -7.27
CA ILE A 662 -16.93 6.61 -7.89
C ILE A 662 -17.95 6.18 -6.84
N ARG A 663 -19.23 6.34 -7.17
CA ARG A 663 -20.35 5.82 -6.41
C ARG A 663 -20.84 4.52 -7.02
N MET A 664 -20.68 3.43 -6.27
CA MET A 664 -21.02 2.06 -6.69
C MET A 664 -22.42 1.63 -6.24
N GLY A 665 -23.02 2.34 -5.28
CA GLY A 665 -24.35 2.03 -4.77
C GLY A 665 -25.17 3.27 -4.43
N SER A 666 -26.47 3.08 -4.18
CA SER A 666 -27.41 4.16 -3.91
C SER A 666 -28.11 3.99 -2.57
N PHE A 667 -27.86 4.92 -1.64
CA PHE A 667 -28.58 4.96 -0.36
C PHE A 667 -30.08 5.28 -0.57
N ASP A 668 -30.43 6.02 -1.62
CA ASP A 668 -31.82 6.28 -1.98
C ASP A 668 -32.54 5.02 -2.43
N ARG A 669 -31.82 4.06 -3.05
CA ARG A 669 -32.36 2.73 -3.36
C ARG A 669 -32.67 1.94 -2.10
N VAL A 670 -31.80 2.00 -1.08
CA VAL A 670 -32.06 1.38 0.24
C VAL A 670 -33.34 1.94 0.86
N ARG A 671 -33.49 3.27 0.88
CA ARG A 671 -34.71 3.94 1.38
C ARG A 671 -35.96 3.53 0.60
N LEU A 672 -35.87 3.46 -0.72
CA LEU A 672 -36.96 3.04 -1.59
C LEU A 672 -37.40 1.60 -1.29
N ILE A 673 -36.45 0.67 -1.11
CA ILE A 673 -36.75 -0.73 -0.79
C ILE A 673 -37.48 -0.84 0.55
N LEU A 674 -37.01 -0.13 1.59
CA LEU A 674 -37.67 -0.10 2.90
C LEU A 674 -39.08 0.52 2.83
N LEU A 675 -39.26 1.56 2.01
CA LEU A 675 -40.57 2.17 1.76
C LEU A 675 -41.52 1.20 1.05
N ILE A 676 -41.07 0.50 0.01
CA ILE A 676 -41.84 -0.53 -0.71
C ILE A 676 -42.29 -1.63 0.25
N GLN A 677 -41.39 -2.12 1.10
CA GLN A 677 -41.71 -3.14 2.10
C GLN A 677 -42.78 -2.63 3.08
N SER A 678 -42.63 -1.42 3.60
CA SER A 678 -43.59 -0.82 4.54
C SER A 678 -44.98 -0.60 3.93
N LEU A 679 -45.04 -0.08 2.70
CA LEU A 679 -46.28 0.13 1.96
C LEU A 679 -46.97 -1.19 1.61
N SER A 680 -46.19 -2.25 1.34
CA SER A 680 -46.72 -3.59 1.05
C SER A 680 -47.45 -4.20 2.25
N ILE A 681 -46.95 -3.99 3.48
CA ILE A 681 -47.65 -4.39 4.71
C ILE A 681 -48.98 -3.64 4.80
N CYS A 682 -48.96 -2.31 4.64
CA CYS A 682 -50.15 -1.47 4.76
C CYS A 682 -51.23 -1.87 3.74
N ALA A 683 -50.85 -2.06 2.48
CA ALA A 683 -51.74 -2.49 1.40
C ALA A 683 -52.32 -3.89 1.68
N ALA A 684 -51.49 -4.86 2.10
CA ALA A 684 -51.95 -6.21 2.41
C ALA A 684 -52.91 -6.25 3.60
N MET A 685 -52.66 -5.44 4.63
CA MET A 685 -53.59 -5.27 5.76
C MET A 685 -54.92 -4.71 5.28
N ALA A 686 -54.92 -3.61 4.51
CA ALA A 686 -56.13 -3.00 3.98
C ALA A 686 -56.96 -3.98 3.11
N ILE A 687 -56.32 -4.72 2.21
CA ILE A 687 -56.96 -5.74 1.36
C ILE A 687 -57.56 -6.86 2.23
N SER A 688 -56.84 -7.34 3.24
CA SER A 688 -57.30 -8.41 4.13
C SER A 688 -58.45 -7.97 5.03
N LEU A 689 -58.44 -6.72 5.51
CA LEU A 689 -59.54 -6.10 6.27
C LEU A 689 -60.79 -5.92 5.38
N ALA A 690 -60.62 -5.44 4.14
CA ALA A 690 -61.72 -5.31 3.18
C ALA A 690 -62.33 -6.68 2.81
N TYR A 691 -61.49 -7.68 2.57
CA TYR A 691 -61.95 -9.05 2.28
C TYR A 691 -62.72 -9.65 3.46
N LYS A 692 -62.22 -9.48 4.69
CA LYS A 692 -62.86 -9.99 5.91
C LYS A 692 -64.22 -9.31 6.17
N THR A 693 -64.29 -7.98 6.05
CA THR A 693 -65.54 -7.23 6.23
C THR A 693 -66.59 -7.55 5.15
N VAL A 694 -66.18 -7.85 3.92
CA VAL A 694 -67.09 -8.28 2.84
C VAL A 694 -67.57 -9.73 3.03
N LEU A 695 -66.71 -10.64 3.51
CA LEU A 695 -67.09 -12.04 3.80
C LEU A 695 -67.98 -12.17 5.04
N GLU A 696 -67.70 -11.42 6.10
CA GLU A 696 -68.48 -11.43 7.34
C GLU A 696 -69.90 -10.87 7.12
N ARG A 697 -70.09 -9.96 6.16
CA ARG A 697 -71.44 -9.55 5.70
C ARG A 697 -72.24 -10.68 5.05
N ARG A 698 -71.62 -11.80 4.65
CA ARG A 698 -72.27 -12.95 4.00
C ARG A 698 -72.45 -14.18 4.92
N ARG A 699 -71.97 -14.17 6.17
CA ARG A 699 -72.07 -15.31 7.10
C ARG A 699 -72.59 -14.89 8.47
N HIS A 700 -73.51 -15.65 9.05
CA HIS A 700 -73.97 -15.45 10.44
C HIS A 700 -72.83 -15.70 11.45
N PRO A 701 -72.69 -14.89 12.51
CA PRO A 701 -71.61 -15.02 13.47
C PRO A 701 -71.84 -16.25 14.36
N VAL A 702 -71.00 -17.27 14.22
CA VAL A 702 -70.83 -18.31 15.25
C VAL A 702 -69.67 -17.87 16.14
N PRO A 703 -69.84 -17.79 17.47
CA PRO A 703 -68.74 -17.51 18.38
C PRO A 703 -67.81 -18.73 18.44
N ALA A 704 -66.68 -18.67 17.73
CA ALA A 704 -65.61 -19.64 17.92
C ALA A 704 -64.95 -19.35 19.29
N ILE A 705 -65.10 -20.28 20.24
CA ILE A 705 -64.29 -20.29 21.46
C ILE A 705 -62.85 -20.55 21.03
N ARG A 706 -61.97 -19.55 21.14
CA ARG A 706 -60.58 -19.63 20.69
C ARG A 706 -59.67 -19.90 21.87
N PHE A 707 -58.92 -21.00 21.80
CA PHE A 707 -57.86 -21.32 22.75
C PHE A 707 -56.51 -20.95 22.14
N GLN A 708 -55.70 -20.20 22.88
CA GLN A 708 -54.35 -19.85 22.48
C GLN A 708 -53.36 -20.90 23.04
N ARG A 709 -52.58 -21.54 22.16
CA ARG A 709 -51.61 -22.58 22.55
C ARG A 709 -50.27 -21.92 22.87
N TYR A 710 -50.14 -21.39 24.10
CA TYR A 710 -48.95 -20.68 24.55
C TYR A 710 -47.62 -21.42 24.33
N ILE A 711 -47.64 -22.76 24.30
CA ILE A 711 -46.46 -23.63 24.10
C ILE A 711 -45.85 -23.54 22.69
N LEU A 712 -46.66 -23.20 21.68
CA LEU A 712 -46.23 -23.06 20.29
C LEU A 712 -45.63 -21.68 20.00
N GLY A 713 -45.70 -20.73 20.94
CA GLY A 713 -45.22 -19.37 20.77
C GLY A 713 -45.80 -18.70 19.52
N VAL A 714 -44.95 -18.08 18.69
CA VAL A 714 -45.37 -17.41 17.44
C VAL A 714 -45.99 -18.39 16.42
N ALA A 715 -45.66 -19.68 16.49
CA ALA A 715 -46.17 -20.68 15.57
C ALA A 715 -47.70 -20.87 15.68
N ASP A 716 -48.30 -20.57 16.83
CA ASP A 716 -49.75 -20.67 17.05
C ASP A 716 -50.56 -19.71 16.17
N ASN A 717 -49.97 -18.57 15.77
CA ASN A 717 -50.61 -17.61 14.88
C ASN A 717 -50.69 -18.13 13.43
N TYR A 718 -49.83 -19.08 13.05
CA TYR A 718 -49.70 -19.59 11.68
C TYR A 718 -50.29 -20.99 11.49
N PHE A 719 -50.15 -21.89 12.47
CA PHE A 719 -50.67 -23.26 12.38
C PHE A 719 -52.20 -23.31 12.51
N PRO A 720 -52.90 -24.17 11.74
CA PRO A 720 -54.34 -24.31 11.83
C PRO A 720 -54.80 -24.77 13.22
N LEU A 721 -55.97 -24.26 13.62
CA LEU A 721 -56.74 -24.76 14.76
C LEU A 721 -57.66 -25.85 14.20
N GLU A 722 -57.41 -27.12 14.53
CA GLU A 722 -58.37 -28.20 14.26
C GLU A 722 -59.34 -28.31 15.44
N ASP A 723 -60.64 -28.41 15.16
CA ASP A 723 -61.75 -28.53 16.14
C ASP A 723 -61.78 -29.89 16.89
N SER A 724 -60.64 -30.55 17.05
CA SER A 724 -60.56 -31.83 17.76
C SER A 724 -60.01 -31.65 19.18
N ASN A 725 -60.61 -32.39 20.12
CA ASN A 725 -60.37 -32.41 21.56
C ASN A 725 -58.91 -32.11 22.00
N LEU A 726 -58.80 -31.35 23.09
CA LEU A 726 -57.58 -30.92 23.81
C LEU A 726 -56.55 -32.01 24.16
N ASP A 727 -56.86 -33.30 23.96
CA ASP A 727 -55.96 -34.43 24.22
C ASP A 727 -54.91 -34.67 23.10
N ASP A 728 -55.03 -34.02 21.95
CA ASP A 728 -54.24 -34.32 20.74
C ASP A 728 -52.99 -33.41 20.55
N LEU A 729 -52.45 -32.78 21.60
CA LEU A 729 -51.13 -32.13 21.48
C LEU A 729 -50.00 -33.16 21.19
N ALA A 730 -50.24 -34.42 21.56
CA ALA A 730 -49.42 -35.57 21.22
C ALA A 730 -49.62 -36.07 19.77
N SER A 731 -50.59 -35.54 19.02
CA SER A 731 -50.84 -35.90 17.61
C SER A 731 -50.35 -34.86 16.59
N GLN A 732 -49.77 -33.74 17.05
CA GLN A 732 -49.06 -32.85 16.15
C GLN A 732 -47.84 -33.56 15.57
N ASN A 733 -47.66 -33.46 14.26
CA ASN A 733 -46.56 -34.08 13.54
C ASN A 733 -45.21 -33.60 14.11
N TYR A 734 -44.26 -34.53 14.27
CA TYR A 734 -42.90 -34.23 14.78
C TYR A 734 -42.23 -33.06 14.07
N ALA A 735 -42.51 -32.90 12.77
CA ALA A 735 -41.98 -31.80 11.96
C ALA A 735 -42.49 -30.42 12.42
N SER A 736 -43.76 -30.31 12.84
CA SER A 736 -44.40 -29.07 13.30
C SER A 736 -43.95 -28.69 14.71
N GLN A 737 -43.73 -29.69 15.57
CA GLN A 737 -43.11 -29.52 16.88
C GLN A 737 -41.68 -28.99 16.76
N LEU A 738 -40.88 -29.57 15.86
CA LEU A 738 -39.51 -29.14 15.59
C LEU A 738 -39.46 -27.70 15.04
N MET A 739 -40.33 -27.37 14.09
CA MET A 739 -40.44 -26.00 13.57
C MET A 739 -40.78 -24.98 14.67
N ALA A 740 -41.67 -25.36 15.59
CA ALA A 740 -42.01 -24.55 16.76
C ALA A 740 -40.93 -24.55 17.87
N GLY A 741 -39.81 -25.25 17.71
CA GLY A 741 -38.71 -25.28 18.68
C GLY A 741 -38.91 -26.26 19.83
N LEU A 742 -39.76 -27.28 19.65
CA LEU A 742 -39.99 -28.35 20.62
C LEU A 742 -39.28 -29.62 20.16
N ILE A 743 -38.21 -30.01 20.87
CA ILE A 743 -37.40 -31.18 20.53
C ILE A 743 -37.85 -32.36 21.40
N PRO A 744 -38.24 -33.50 20.81
CA PRO A 744 -38.51 -34.72 21.57
C PRO A 744 -37.25 -35.20 22.32
N TRP A 745 -37.36 -35.36 23.64
CA TRP A 745 -36.26 -35.80 24.51
C TRP A 745 -36.57 -37.16 25.13
N GLN A 746 -35.52 -37.96 25.41
CA GLN A 746 -35.67 -39.36 25.82
C GLN A 746 -36.65 -39.56 26.98
N ARG A 747 -37.50 -40.60 26.88
CA ARG A 747 -38.58 -40.97 27.82
C ARG A 747 -39.83 -40.07 27.78
N GLY A 748 -40.21 -39.56 26.60
CA GLY A 748 -41.51 -38.92 26.38
C GLY A 748 -41.60 -37.48 26.91
N GLY A 749 -40.47 -36.82 27.15
CA GLY A 749 -40.39 -35.39 27.47
C GLY A 749 -40.19 -34.53 26.21
N LEU A 750 -40.54 -33.25 26.30
CA LEU A 750 -40.28 -32.25 25.25
C LEU A 750 -39.29 -31.22 25.82
N PHE A 751 -38.29 -30.86 25.03
CA PHE A 751 -37.37 -29.77 25.32
C PHE A 751 -37.76 -28.54 24.50
N ASP A 752 -38.11 -27.43 25.18
CA ASP A 752 -38.41 -26.16 24.53
C ASP A 752 -37.15 -25.32 24.41
N ILE A 753 -36.64 -25.17 23.18
CA ILE A 753 -35.44 -24.39 22.88
C ILE A 753 -35.63 -22.89 23.17
N LYS A 754 -36.87 -22.39 23.10
CA LYS A 754 -37.18 -20.97 23.29
C LYS A 754 -37.06 -20.57 24.75
N LEU A 755 -37.50 -21.46 25.64
CA LEU A 755 -37.52 -21.23 27.08
C LEU A 755 -36.36 -21.92 27.82
N TRP A 756 -35.57 -22.75 27.12
CA TRP A 756 -34.54 -23.61 27.70
C TRP A 756 -35.08 -24.49 28.84
N LEU A 757 -36.30 -25.02 28.66
CA LEU A 757 -36.99 -25.85 29.65
C LEU A 757 -37.11 -27.29 29.16
N HIS A 758 -36.77 -28.23 30.04
CA HIS A 758 -37.00 -29.65 29.84
C HIS A 758 -38.27 -30.08 30.59
N ASP A 759 -39.32 -30.44 29.88
CA ASP A 759 -40.59 -30.83 30.50
C ASP A 759 -40.81 -32.35 30.47
N THR A 760 -40.89 -32.95 31.66
CA THR A 760 -41.20 -34.37 31.89
C THR A 760 -42.67 -34.65 32.23
N SER A 761 -43.54 -33.64 32.20
CA SER A 761 -44.84 -33.61 32.89
C SER A 761 -46.04 -33.08 32.07
N HIS A 762 -45.88 -32.89 30.76
CA HIS A 762 -46.92 -32.29 29.93
C HIS A 762 -48.23 -33.08 29.81
N SER A 763 -48.29 -34.36 30.22
CA SER A 763 -49.56 -35.08 30.37
C SER A 763 -50.46 -34.53 31.50
N ARG A 764 -49.94 -33.65 32.37
CA ARG A 764 -50.69 -33.08 33.52
C ARG A 764 -51.06 -31.61 33.39
N ILE A 765 -50.37 -30.81 32.58
CA ILE A 765 -50.66 -29.36 32.43
C ILE A 765 -51.82 -29.12 31.46
N ALA A 766 -51.92 -29.92 30.37
CA ALA A 766 -53.09 -29.89 29.48
C ALA A 766 -54.40 -30.22 30.21
N ARG A 767 -54.36 -31.10 31.23
CA ARG A 767 -55.49 -31.44 32.11
C ARG A 767 -55.88 -30.36 33.13
N LYS A 768 -55.04 -29.35 33.37
CA LYS A 768 -55.35 -28.24 34.30
C LYS A 768 -55.74 -26.94 33.60
N ALA A 769 -55.55 -26.85 32.28
CA ALA A 769 -56.11 -25.78 31.47
C ALA A 769 -57.60 -26.01 31.12
N THR A 770 -58.19 -27.12 31.57
CA THR A 770 -59.62 -27.39 31.50
C THR A 770 -60.30 -26.74 32.72
N ILE A 771 -60.93 -25.59 32.48
CA ILE A 771 -61.79 -24.86 33.42
C ILE A 771 -61.09 -24.44 34.71
N ALA A 772 -60.59 -23.20 34.75
CA ALA A 772 -60.55 -22.47 36.00
C ALA A 772 -61.12 -21.06 35.76
N ASN A 773 -62.41 -20.91 36.03
CA ASN A 773 -62.85 -19.70 36.72
C ASN A 773 -61.87 -19.48 37.88
N PHE A 774 -61.25 -18.32 37.90
CA PHE A 774 -60.24 -17.91 38.88
C PHE A 774 -60.89 -17.68 40.26
N SER A 775 -61.53 -18.69 40.84
CA SER A 775 -62.17 -18.58 42.17
C SER A 775 -61.94 -19.76 43.11
N GLN A 776 -61.47 -20.94 42.69
CA GLN A 776 -61.21 -22.04 43.64
C GLN A 776 -60.04 -22.93 43.21
N LEU A 777 -58.82 -22.48 43.46
CA LEU A 777 -57.66 -23.38 43.59
C LEU A 777 -57.41 -23.58 45.08
N GLN A 778 -57.86 -24.73 45.62
CA GLN A 778 -57.38 -25.20 46.92
C GLN A 778 -55.87 -25.46 46.82
N PRO A 779 -55.04 -24.87 47.72
CA PRO A 779 -53.62 -25.11 47.69
C PRO A 779 -53.32 -26.53 48.17
N LEU A 780 -52.56 -27.28 47.37
CA LEU A 780 -51.81 -28.46 47.84
C LEU A 780 -50.92 -28.04 49.02
N PRO A 781 -50.74 -28.89 50.05
CA PRO A 781 -49.94 -28.55 51.21
C PRO A 781 -48.46 -28.43 50.80
N ARG A 782 -48.03 -27.22 50.47
CA ARG A 782 -46.61 -26.87 50.38
C ARG A 782 -46.06 -26.90 51.81
N LYS A 783 -45.04 -27.73 52.03
CA LYS A 783 -44.25 -27.73 53.26
C LYS A 783 -43.89 -26.28 53.62
N CYS A 784 -44.25 -25.87 54.84
CA CYS A 784 -44.10 -24.51 55.33
C CYS A 784 -42.63 -24.09 55.35
N VAL A 785 -42.20 -23.38 54.32
CA VAL A 785 -41.16 -22.36 54.48
C VAL A 785 -41.88 -21.12 55.00
N SER A 786 -41.36 -20.49 56.06
CA SER A 786 -41.93 -19.27 56.65
C SER A 786 -42.32 -18.25 55.57
N GLU A 787 -43.57 -17.78 55.54
CA GLU A 787 -44.07 -16.79 54.58
C GLU A 787 -43.18 -15.54 54.47
N ARG A 788 -42.53 -15.14 55.57
CA ARG A 788 -41.58 -14.02 55.59
C ARG A 788 -40.29 -14.35 54.84
N MET A 789 -39.79 -15.57 55.00
CA MET A 789 -38.58 -16.04 54.31
C MET A 789 -38.85 -16.23 52.82
N GLN A 790 -40.04 -16.72 52.45
CA GLN A 790 -40.43 -16.89 51.06
C GLN A 790 -40.67 -15.54 50.35
N LYS A 791 -41.27 -14.55 51.03
CA LYS A 791 -41.39 -13.16 50.53
C LYS A 791 -40.04 -12.45 50.43
N ARG A 792 -39.10 -12.72 51.36
CA ARG A 792 -37.72 -12.20 51.26
C ARG A 792 -36.96 -12.84 50.10
N LEU A 793 -37.04 -14.17 49.92
CA LEU A 793 -36.39 -14.85 48.80
C LEU A 793 -36.96 -14.41 47.44
N THR A 794 -38.28 -14.20 47.33
CA THR A 794 -38.88 -13.69 46.08
C THR A 794 -38.47 -12.26 45.80
N ARG A 795 -38.51 -11.34 46.77
CA ARG A 795 -37.98 -9.98 46.57
C ARG A 795 -36.48 -9.97 46.27
N MET A 796 -35.70 -10.82 46.92
CA MET A 796 -34.26 -10.95 46.65
C MET A 796 -34.04 -11.51 45.24
N GLY A 797 -34.88 -12.45 44.79
CA GLY A 797 -34.89 -12.96 43.41
C GLY A 797 -35.29 -11.91 42.37
N GLU A 798 -36.29 -11.07 42.66
CA GLU A 798 -36.68 -9.92 41.82
C GLU A 798 -35.54 -8.91 41.71
N TRP A 799 -34.92 -8.56 42.84
CA TRP A 799 -33.74 -7.69 42.86
C TRP A 799 -32.56 -8.30 42.11
N LEU A 800 -32.28 -9.60 42.29
CA LEU A 800 -31.23 -10.30 41.55
C LEU A 800 -31.53 -10.37 40.04
N ALA A 801 -32.79 -10.53 39.64
CA ALA A 801 -33.20 -10.53 38.24
C ALA A 801 -33.04 -9.15 37.60
N VAL A 802 -33.42 -8.08 38.32
CA VAL A 802 -33.17 -6.70 37.92
C VAL A 802 -31.66 -6.44 37.83
N LEU A 803 -30.88 -6.87 38.82
CA LEU A 803 -29.42 -6.71 38.85
C LEU A 803 -28.74 -7.50 37.73
N TYR A 804 -29.24 -8.69 37.39
CA TYR A 804 -28.79 -9.48 36.25
C TYR A 804 -29.12 -8.78 34.92
N ALA A 805 -30.31 -8.20 34.77
CA ALA A 805 -30.68 -7.44 33.58
C ALA A 805 -29.80 -6.18 33.42
N PHE A 806 -29.59 -5.42 34.50
CA PHE A 806 -28.65 -4.29 34.51
C PHE A 806 -27.22 -4.74 34.22
N GLY A 807 -26.75 -5.83 34.82
CA GLY A 807 -25.43 -6.41 34.56
C GLY A 807 -25.28 -6.89 33.12
N GLY A 808 -26.33 -7.45 32.52
CA GLY A 808 -26.35 -7.84 31.11
C GLY A 808 -26.33 -6.65 30.16
N ILE A 809 -27.08 -5.59 30.46
CA ILE A 809 -27.03 -4.33 29.69
C ILE A 809 -25.65 -3.68 29.82
N ALA A 810 -25.13 -3.54 31.04
CA ALA A 810 -23.81 -2.98 31.30
C ALA A 810 -22.72 -3.82 30.62
N GLY A 811 -22.80 -5.15 30.71
CA GLY A 811 -21.89 -6.07 30.00
C GLY A 811 -21.96 -5.92 28.49
N SER A 812 -23.16 -5.68 27.93
CA SER A 812 -23.32 -5.42 26.49
C SER A 812 -22.69 -4.09 26.07
N VAL A 813 -22.87 -3.03 26.87
CA VAL A 813 -22.24 -1.71 26.63
C VAL A 813 -20.71 -1.79 26.75
N LEU A 814 -20.21 -2.47 27.78
CA LEU A 814 -18.77 -2.72 27.97
C LEU A 814 -18.20 -3.55 26.81
N TYR A 815 -18.93 -4.55 26.32
CA TYR A 815 -18.54 -5.32 25.14
C TYR A 815 -18.39 -4.41 23.91
N PHE A 816 -19.33 -3.49 23.67
CA PHE A 816 -19.20 -2.54 22.56
C PHE A 816 -17.97 -1.65 22.70
N GLN A 817 -17.65 -1.18 23.90
CA GLN A 817 -16.44 -0.38 24.13
C GLN A 817 -15.15 -1.18 23.83
N VAL A 818 -15.08 -2.44 24.27
CA VAL A 818 -13.93 -3.32 23.99
C VAL A 818 -13.86 -3.73 22.51
N ALA A 819 -15.01 -3.99 21.89
CA ALA A 819 -15.10 -4.38 20.49
C ALA A 819 -14.77 -3.22 19.55
N GLN A 820 -15.12 -1.97 19.90
CA GLN A 820 -14.85 -0.80 19.07
C GLN A 820 -13.35 -0.59 18.79
N VAL A 821 -12.48 -0.91 19.76
CA VAL A 821 -11.03 -0.76 19.59
C VAL A 821 -10.43 -1.87 18.72
N ASN A 822 -10.86 -3.12 18.95
CA ASN A 822 -10.33 -4.29 18.23
C ASN A 822 -10.95 -4.47 16.83
N LEU A 823 -12.18 -4.02 16.61
CA LEU A 823 -12.89 -4.08 15.32
C LEU A 823 -12.77 -2.77 14.53
N ALA A 824 -11.86 -1.88 14.92
CA ALA A 824 -11.64 -0.62 14.22
C ALA A 824 -11.03 -0.82 12.81
N ASN A 825 -10.39 -1.96 12.57
CA ASN A 825 -9.75 -2.35 11.31
C ASN A 825 -9.81 -3.87 11.13
N ASP A 826 -9.56 -4.37 9.91
CA ASP A 826 -9.62 -5.81 9.61
C ASP A 826 -8.40 -6.63 10.01
N LEU A 827 -7.33 -5.96 10.44
CA LEU A 827 -6.25 -6.70 11.09
C LEU A 827 -6.72 -7.28 12.41
N TYR A 828 -7.86 -6.80 12.94
CA TYR A 828 -8.30 -7.02 14.31
C TYR A 828 -7.24 -6.56 15.32
N TRP A 829 -6.47 -5.54 14.93
CA TRP A 829 -5.34 -5.03 15.69
C TRP A 829 -5.71 -3.70 16.32
N ALA A 830 -5.94 -3.72 17.64
CA ALA A 830 -6.20 -2.52 18.42
C ALA A 830 -5.23 -1.39 18.06
N THR A 831 -5.77 -0.19 17.82
CA THR A 831 -5.01 1.06 17.61
C THR A 831 -4.05 1.06 16.41
N PHE A 832 -4.11 0.09 15.49
CA PHE A 832 -3.27 0.11 14.29
C PHE A 832 -3.56 1.33 13.43
N ASN A 833 -2.51 2.09 13.12
CA ASN A 833 -2.54 3.25 12.23
C ASN A 833 -1.43 3.17 11.18
N MET A 834 -1.66 3.81 10.03
CA MET A 834 -0.68 3.86 8.95
C MET A 834 0.45 4.86 9.22
N SER A 835 0.19 5.89 10.03
CA SER A 835 1.13 6.99 10.30
C SER A 835 2.07 6.72 11.47
N GLY A 836 1.85 5.69 12.29
CA GLY A 836 2.71 5.40 13.44
C GLY A 836 3.19 3.95 13.43
N MET A 837 2.28 3.01 13.66
CA MET A 837 2.63 1.60 13.84
C MET A 837 3.11 0.94 12.55
N HIS A 838 2.51 1.25 11.41
CA HIS A 838 3.03 0.78 10.12
C HIS A 838 4.44 1.33 9.84
N VAL A 839 4.70 2.62 10.13
CA VAL A 839 6.03 3.22 9.89
C VAL A 839 7.07 2.64 10.84
N PHE A 840 6.72 2.46 12.12
CA PHE A 840 7.55 1.77 13.09
C PHE A 840 7.93 0.38 12.58
N ILE A 841 6.96 -0.45 12.20
CA ILE A 841 7.23 -1.81 11.69
C ILE A 841 8.06 -1.74 10.40
N SER A 842 7.77 -0.80 9.51
CA SER A 842 8.44 -0.69 8.22
C SER A 842 9.91 -0.29 8.35
N ASN A 843 10.23 0.69 9.19
CA ASN A 843 11.60 1.11 9.43
C ASN A 843 12.41 -0.02 10.09
N TRP A 844 11.83 -0.69 11.10
CA TRP A 844 12.48 -1.84 11.73
C TRP A 844 12.72 -2.98 10.73
N LEU A 845 11.74 -3.30 9.88
CA LEU A 845 11.90 -4.32 8.84
C LEU A 845 12.96 -3.93 7.81
N ASN A 846 13.01 -2.68 7.37
CA ASN A 846 14.02 -2.20 6.43
C ASN A 846 15.43 -2.36 7.02
N ASP A 847 15.63 -2.01 8.30
CA ASP A 847 16.90 -2.21 9.00
C ASP A 847 17.30 -3.69 9.03
N GLU A 848 16.40 -4.59 9.47
CA GLU A 848 16.70 -6.02 9.56
C GLU A 848 16.98 -6.64 8.19
N LEU A 849 16.21 -6.29 7.15
CA LEU A 849 16.42 -6.74 5.78
C LEU A 849 17.80 -6.32 5.28
N TYR A 850 18.21 -5.07 5.53
CA TYR A 850 19.52 -4.58 5.13
C TYR A 850 20.65 -5.32 5.87
N LEU A 851 20.45 -5.62 7.15
CA LEU A 851 21.35 -6.42 7.98
C LEU A 851 21.39 -7.92 7.61
N GLY A 852 20.74 -8.31 6.52
CA GLY A 852 20.82 -9.65 5.94
C GLY A 852 19.90 -10.66 6.61
N VAL A 853 18.88 -10.20 7.33
CA VAL A 853 17.86 -11.05 7.94
C VAL A 853 16.82 -11.41 6.89
N ARG A 854 16.80 -12.68 6.47
CA ARG A 854 15.92 -13.15 5.39
C ARG A 854 14.64 -13.79 5.88
N GLN A 855 14.73 -14.57 6.96
CA GLN A 855 13.61 -15.29 7.56
C GLN A 855 13.85 -15.42 9.05
N THR A 856 13.04 -14.74 9.85
CA THR A 856 13.05 -14.85 11.31
C THR A 856 11.64 -14.80 11.83
N GLU A 857 11.36 -15.64 12.83
CA GLU A 857 10.15 -15.53 13.64
C GLU A 857 10.53 -14.78 14.92
N THR A 858 9.89 -13.64 15.13
CA THR A 858 10.08 -12.83 16.35
C THR A 858 8.71 -12.48 16.92
N ALA A 859 8.64 -12.46 18.25
CA ALA A 859 7.49 -11.85 18.92
C ALA A 859 7.61 -10.32 18.82
N MET A 860 6.47 -9.63 18.79
CA MET A 860 6.39 -8.16 18.61
C MET A 860 6.55 -7.37 19.92
N ASP A 861 6.64 -8.07 21.06
CA ASP A 861 6.75 -7.51 22.41
C ASP A 861 8.18 -7.60 22.98
N VAL A 862 9.17 -7.90 22.13
CA VAL A 862 10.58 -8.00 22.53
C VAL A 862 11.29 -6.66 22.49
N GLU A 863 12.18 -6.44 23.45
CA GLU A 863 12.86 -5.16 23.68
C GLU A 863 13.72 -4.67 22.50
N TYR A 864 14.23 -5.57 21.65
CA TYR A 864 15.11 -5.20 20.53
C TYR A 864 14.40 -4.71 19.27
N ILE A 865 13.06 -4.66 19.26
CA ILE A 865 12.27 -4.08 18.16
C ILE A 865 12.09 -2.56 18.36
N ASN A 866 12.29 -2.06 19.58
CA ASN A 866 12.17 -0.64 19.91
C ASN A 866 13.11 0.20 19.04
N GLN A 867 12.63 1.36 18.60
CA GLN A 867 13.37 2.30 17.75
C GLN A 867 13.43 3.66 18.43
N ASP A 868 14.45 4.44 18.09
CA ASP A 868 14.61 5.83 18.48
C ASP A 868 13.62 6.75 17.74
N GLY A 869 13.18 7.81 18.42
CA GLY A 869 12.27 8.83 17.87
C GLY A 869 10.78 8.62 18.19
N SER A 870 9.97 9.63 17.88
CA SER A 870 8.53 9.61 18.13
C SER A 870 7.74 9.12 16.92
N PHE A 871 6.92 8.09 17.12
CA PHE A 871 6.03 7.51 16.09
C PHE A 871 4.56 7.90 16.30
N ASP A 872 4.31 8.96 17.07
CA ASP A 872 2.97 9.48 17.39
C ASP A 872 2.49 10.62 16.44
N GLN A 873 3.30 10.95 15.42
CA GLN A 873 3.02 12.06 14.50
C GLN A 873 2.05 11.69 13.36
N ASP A 874 1.28 12.68 12.88
CA ASP A 874 0.28 12.50 11.81
C ASP A 874 0.90 12.17 10.43
N SER A 875 2.20 12.41 10.25
CA SER A 875 2.92 12.17 8.99
C SER A 875 4.35 11.67 9.21
N SER A 876 4.51 10.46 9.72
CA SER A 876 5.84 9.84 9.78
C SER A 876 6.21 9.18 8.43
N ARG A 877 7.51 9.13 8.14
CA ARG A 877 8.07 8.72 6.84
C ARG A 877 8.76 7.36 6.98
N ILE A 878 8.53 6.49 6.00
CA ILE A 878 9.27 5.22 5.91
C ILE A 878 10.62 5.55 5.28
N MET A 879 11.70 5.19 5.97
CA MET A 879 13.08 5.42 5.54
C MET A 879 13.61 4.13 4.91
N SER A 880 14.12 4.21 3.68
CA SER A 880 14.84 3.09 3.06
C SER A 880 16.11 3.58 2.36
N PRO A 881 17.20 2.81 2.35
CA PRO A 881 18.37 3.11 1.54
C PRO A 881 18.05 3.19 0.03
N SER A 882 18.55 4.23 -0.64
CA SER A 882 18.44 4.44 -2.09
C SER A 882 19.06 3.29 -2.90
N ASN A 883 20.14 2.70 -2.41
CA ASN A 883 20.88 1.64 -3.08
C ASN A 883 20.34 0.22 -2.81
N PHE A 884 19.24 0.06 -2.07
CA PHE A 884 18.78 -1.27 -1.66
C PHE A 884 18.41 -2.17 -2.86
N GLY A 885 17.73 -1.62 -3.87
CA GLY A 885 17.43 -2.35 -5.11
C GLY A 885 18.69 -2.78 -5.86
N GLN A 886 19.73 -1.94 -5.87
CA GLN A 886 21.03 -2.26 -6.47
C GLN A 886 21.75 -3.36 -5.70
N MET A 887 21.80 -3.25 -4.36
CA MET A 887 22.35 -4.27 -3.50
C MET A 887 21.68 -5.62 -3.76
N LEU A 888 20.34 -5.68 -3.80
CA LEU A 888 19.61 -6.91 -4.08
C LEU A 888 19.97 -7.48 -5.46
N LEU A 889 20.04 -6.64 -6.50
CA LEU A 889 20.43 -7.06 -7.85
C LEU A 889 21.83 -7.68 -7.90
N TYR A 890 22.81 -7.05 -7.25
CA TYR A 890 24.20 -7.50 -7.30
C TYR A 890 24.49 -8.70 -6.40
N THR A 891 23.72 -8.89 -5.32
CA THR A 891 24.05 -9.85 -4.25
C THR A 891 23.06 -10.99 -4.08
N GLU A 892 21.74 -10.74 -4.19
CA GLU A 892 20.71 -11.73 -3.88
C GLU A 892 19.99 -12.25 -5.13
N LEU A 893 19.70 -11.37 -6.10
CA LEU A 893 19.00 -11.67 -7.35
C LEU A 893 19.95 -12.02 -8.50
N ASN A 894 21.19 -12.42 -8.17
CA ASN A 894 22.21 -12.82 -9.13
C ASN A 894 22.22 -14.35 -9.38
N ALA A 895 21.30 -15.11 -8.79
CA ALA A 895 21.20 -16.54 -9.02
C ALA A 895 20.73 -16.83 -10.45
N ILE A 896 21.21 -17.94 -11.03
CA ILE A 896 20.93 -18.31 -12.43
C ILE A 896 19.42 -18.40 -12.72
N GLN A 897 18.63 -18.92 -11.77
CA GLN A 897 17.20 -19.06 -11.94
C GLN A 897 16.53 -17.69 -12.10
N ASP A 898 16.84 -16.75 -11.21
CA ASP A 898 16.26 -15.40 -11.21
C ASP A 898 16.72 -14.64 -12.46
N ALA A 899 17.99 -14.79 -12.85
CA ALA A 899 18.52 -14.20 -14.08
C ALA A 899 17.82 -14.72 -15.35
N ILE A 900 17.60 -16.03 -15.48
CA ILE A 900 16.92 -16.62 -16.65
C ILE A 900 15.47 -16.11 -16.74
N VAL A 901 14.75 -16.10 -15.62
CA VAL A 901 13.36 -15.60 -15.57
C VAL A 901 13.34 -14.10 -15.89
N GLY A 902 14.25 -13.33 -15.31
CA GLY A 902 14.37 -11.90 -15.55
C GLY A 902 14.69 -11.55 -17.01
N LEU A 903 15.66 -12.24 -17.62
CA LEU A 903 16.03 -12.05 -19.04
C LEU A 903 14.85 -12.36 -19.98
N ARG A 904 14.08 -13.42 -19.70
CA ARG A 904 12.89 -13.80 -20.49
C ARG A 904 11.73 -12.82 -20.37
N ALA A 905 11.67 -12.09 -19.27
CA ALA A 905 10.66 -11.07 -19.03
C ALA A 905 11.10 -9.65 -19.44
N SER A 906 12.37 -9.49 -19.85
CA SER A 906 12.93 -8.19 -20.22
C SER A 906 12.53 -7.80 -21.65
N ASP A 907 12.31 -6.50 -21.88
CA ASP A 907 12.20 -5.94 -23.22
C ASP A 907 13.53 -6.17 -23.97
N ALA A 908 13.46 -6.89 -25.09
CA ALA A 908 14.65 -7.28 -25.81
C ALA A 908 15.41 -6.06 -26.39
N CYS A 909 14.73 -4.94 -26.68
CA CYS A 909 15.38 -3.73 -27.19
C CYS A 909 16.23 -3.01 -26.13
N GLU A 910 15.92 -3.19 -24.84
CA GLU A 910 16.66 -2.58 -23.73
C GLU A 910 17.83 -3.43 -23.22
N VAL A 911 17.92 -4.67 -23.65
CA VAL A 911 18.94 -5.64 -23.21
C VAL A 911 20.39 -5.18 -23.42
N PRO A 912 20.77 -4.48 -24.51
CA PRO A 912 22.14 -3.95 -24.65
C PRO A 912 22.54 -2.93 -23.58
N TRP A 913 21.59 -2.39 -22.80
CA TRP A 913 21.83 -1.51 -21.65
C TRP A 913 22.00 -2.25 -20.32
N ILE A 914 22.03 -3.59 -20.33
CA ILE A 914 22.54 -4.37 -19.19
C ILE A 914 24.02 -4.02 -19.03
N SER A 915 24.40 -3.55 -17.84
CA SER A 915 25.77 -3.12 -17.56
C SER A 915 26.69 -4.33 -17.48
N THR A 916 27.22 -4.75 -18.61
CA THR A 916 28.22 -5.80 -18.67
C THR A 916 29.11 -5.59 -19.88
N GLN A 917 30.40 -5.72 -19.66
CA GLN A 917 31.36 -5.76 -20.73
C GLN A 917 31.63 -7.21 -21.08
N TYR A 918 31.11 -7.65 -22.22
CA TYR A 918 31.19 -9.05 -22.61
C TYR A 918 32.65 -9.50 -22.81
N CYS A 919 32.94 -10.71 -22.37
CA CYS A 919 34.24 -11.36 -22.53
C CYS A 919 34.21 -12.38 -23.66
N PHE A 920 33.07 -13.07 -23.83
CA PHE A 920 32.91 -14.17 -24.77
C PHE A 920 31.54 -14.12 -25.44
N VAL A 921 31.48 -14.58 -26.68
CA VAL A 921 30.20 -14.79 -27.37
C VAL A 921 29.46 -15.98 -26.77
N ASP A 922 30.17 -17.08 -26.53
CA ASP A 922 29.61 -18.39 -26.20
C ASP A 922 30.21 -19.02 -24.93
N PHE A 923 29.47 -19.94 -24.30
CA PHE A 923 29.92 -20.59 -23.06
C PHE A 923 31.18 -21.46 -23.25
N ASP A 924 31.41 -21.99 -24.45
CA ASP A 924 32.62 -22.75 -24.80
C ASP A 924 33.86 -21.84 -25.02
N GLN A 925 33.69 -20.52 -24.90
CA GLN A 925 34.78 -19.53 -25.03
C GLN A 925 35.50 -19.61 -26.39
N ARG A 926 34.78 -19.98 -27.46
CA ARG A 926 35.36 -20.10 -28.82
C ARG A 926 35.64 -18.73 -29.43
N TRP A 927 34.83 -17.73 -29.09
CA TRP A 927 34.99 -16.36 -29.60
C TRP A 927 35.13 -15.35 -28.47
N GLU A 928 36.27 -14.68 -28.43
CA GLU A 928 36.64 -13.67 -27.43
C GLU A 928 36.19 -12.26 -27.87
N LEU A 929 35.74 -11.42 -26.92
CA LEU A 929 35.15 -10.09 -27.16
C LEU A 929 35.84 -8.93 -26.43
N ALA A 930 36.75 -9.18 -25.47
CA ALA A 930 37.32 -8.06 -24.72
C ALA A 930 38.07 -7.08 -25.64
N ASN A 931 37.98 -5.77 -25.36
CA ASN A 931 38.62 -4.74 -26.19
C ASN A 931 40.15 -4.72 -26.06
N THR A 932 40.72 -5.06 -24.88
CA THR A 932 42.17 -5.18 -24.68
C THR A 932 42.61 -6.61 -24.35
N ALA A 933 43.89 -6.92 -24.62
CA ALA A 933 44.46 -8.23 -24.30
C ALA A 933 44.59 -8.47 -22.78
N ALA A 934 44.89 -7.42 -22.01
CA ALA A 934 44.96 -7.50 -20.55
C ALA A 934 43.58 -7.79 -19.95
N ARG A 935 42.52 -7.12 -20.43
CA ARG A 935 41.15 -7.46 -20.07
C ARG A 935 40.77 -8.89 -20.44
N GLN A 936 41.11 -9.36 -21.64
CA GLN A 936 40.85 -10.75 -22.03
C GLN A 936 41.50 -11.76 -21.07
N GLN A 937 42.69 -11.45 -20.55
CA GLN A 937 43.33 -12.27 -19.53
C GLN A 937 42.60 -12.23 -18.19
N ARG A 938 42.01 -11.07 -17.79
CA ARG A 938 41.12 -10.98 -16.61
C ARG A 938 39.84 -11.80 -16.80
N CYS A 939 39.22 -11.74 -17.98
CA CYS A 939 38.00 -12.47 -18.32
C CYS A 939 38.08 -13.98 -18.03
N ARG A 940 39.26 -14.58 -18.19
CA ARG A 940 39.49 -16.01 -17.90
C ARG A 940 39.23 -16.38 -16.43
N ARG A 941 39.23 -15.41 -15.51
CA ARG A 941 38.91 -15.58 -14.09
C ARG A 941 37.45 -15.28 -13.76
N MET A 942 36.67 -14.80 -14.72
CA MET A 942 35.28 -14.38 -14.56
C MET A 942 34.27 -15.37 -15.16
N THR A 943 34.73 -16.52 -15.64
CA THR A 943 33.92 -17.50 -16.40
C THR A 943 32.80 -18.16 -15.60
N SER A 944 32.83 -18.08 -14.27
CA SER A 944 31.70 -18.49 -13.43
C SER A 944 30.50 -17.53 -13.47
N ASN A 945 30.67 -16.32 -14.00
CA ASN A 945 29.64 -15.30 -14.10
C ASN A 945 29.00 -15.31 -15.49
N GLY A 946 27.71 -15.64 -15.60
CA GLY A 946 26.97 -15.68 -16.86
C GLY A 946 26.93 -14.32 -17.58
N ALA A 947 27.02 -13.21 -16.85
CA ALA A 947 26.92 -11.86 -17.42
C ALA A 947 28.07 -11.53 -18.40
N VAL A 948 29.20 -12.24 -18.35
CA VAL A 948 30.32 -12.02 -19.29
C VAL A 948 30.14 -12.74 -20.63
N PHE A 949 29.09 -13.55 -20.77
CA PHE A 949 28.78 -14.32 -21.97
C PHE A 949 27.55 -13.77 -22.69
N LEU A 950 27.67 -13.47 -23.97
CA LEU A 950 26.53 -13.01 -24.78
C LEU A 950 25.47 -14.11 -24.94
N GLU A 951 25.89 -15.37 -25.03
CA GLU A 951 25.02 -16.55 -25.11
C GLU A 951 24.00 -16.61 -23.97
N SER A 952 24.39 -16.25 -22.75
CA SER A 952 23.51 -16.27 -21.59
C SER A 952 22.26 -15.42 -21.81
N VAL A 953 22.43 -14.26 -22.44
CA VAL A 953 21.38 -13.30 -22.73
C VAL A 953 20.57 -13.74 -23.96
N TRP A 954 21.23 -14.07 -25.06
CA TRP A 954 20.54 -14.36 -26.33
C TRP A 954 19.72 -15.65 -26.32
N ARG A 955 20.11 -16.63 -25.50
CA ARG A 955 19.29 -17.83 -25.28
C ARG A 955 17.98 -17.55 -24.55
N ASN A 956 17.86 -16.39 -23.88
CA ASN A 956 16.77 -16.10 -22.97
C ASN A 956 15.90 -14.91 -23.37
N ILE A 957 16.26 -14.12 -24.39
CA ILE A 957 15.44 -13.00 -24.86
C ILE A 957 14.63 -13.35 -26.12
N ASP A 958 13.62 -12.54 -26.46
CA ASP A 958 12.96 -12.63 -27.77
C ASP A 958 13.91 -12.09 -28.86
N CYS A 959 14.50 -13.01 -29.61
CA CYS A 959 15.46 -12.66 -30.65
C CYS A 959 14.83 -11.89 -31.82
N ARG A 960 13.52 -12.05 -32.09
CA ARG A 960 12.84 -11.33 -33.17
C ARG A 960 12.62 -9.87 -32.80
N GLU A 961 12.24 -9.61 -31.55
CA GLU A 961 12.15 -8.25 -31.02
C GLU A 961 13.53 -7.60 -30.96
N PHE A 962 14.53 -8.30 -30.43
CA PHE A 962 15.92 -7.84 -30.41
C PHE A 962 16.43 -7.44 -31.81
N ALA A 963 16.19 -8.28 -32.82
CA ALA A 963 16.62 -8.03 -34.18
C ALA A 963 15.96 -6.79 -34.83
N ARG A 964 14.75 -6.40 -34.40
CA ARG A 964 14.10 -5.16 -34.90
C ARG A 964 14.84 -3.91 -34.47
N CYS A 965 15.38 -3.91 -33.26
CA CYS A 965 16.07 -2.76 -32.69
C CYS A 965 17.57 -2.76 -33.03
N TRP A 966 18.23 -3.91 -32.95
CA TRP A 966 19.69 -4.02 -32.99
C TRP A 966 20.24 -4.93 -34.09
N GLY A 967 19.38 -5.51 -34.94
CA GLY A 967 19.78 -6.54 -35.92
C GLY A 967 20.92 -6.10 -36.85
N HIS A 968 20.81 -4.91 -37.44
CA HIS A 968 21.86 -4.39 -38.33
C HIS A 968 23.21 -4.19 -37.61
N ALA A 969 23.18 -3.64 -36.39
CA ALA A 969 24.39 -3.40 -35.61
C ALA A 969 25.05 -4.72 -35.19
N ILE A 970 24.26 -5.71 -34.78
CA ILE A 970 24.73 -7.04 -34.39
C ILE A 970 25.22 -7.86 -35.58
N ASP A 971 24.60 -7.71 -36.74
CA ASP A 971 25.09 -8.31 -37.98
C ASP A 971 26.52 -7.86 -38.27
N ALA A 972 26.78 -6.55 -38.22
CA ALA A 972 28.12 -6.00 -38.38
C ALA A 972 29.08 -6.44 -37.28
N ALA A 973 28.68 -6.29 -36.01
CA ALA A 973 29.57 -6.49 -34.86
C ALA A 973 29.98 -7.96 -34.65
N ILE A 974 29.07 -8.91 -34.89
CA ILE A 974 29.25 -10.31 -34.44
C ILE A 974 28.82 -11.32 -35.53
N VAL A 975 27.57 -11.25 -36.00
CA VAL A 975 26.95 -12.37 -36.74
C VAL A 975 27.61 -12.60 -38.11
N ASN A 976 28.01 -11.54 -38.82
CA ASN A 976 28.67 -11.69 -40.13
C ASN A 976 29.99 -12.47 -40.05
N ASP A 977 30.73 -12.31 -38.96
CA ASP A 977 31.98 -13.04 -38.77
C ASP A 977 31.75 -14.47 -38.28
N LEU A 978 30.75 -14.71 -37.42
CA LEU A 978 30.34 -16.07 -37.02
C LEU A 978 29.87 -16.90 -38.23
N LYS A 979 29.15 -16.28 -39.17
CA LYS A 979 28.68 -16.92 -40.42
C LYS A 979 29.82 -17.44 -41.30
N GLN A 980 31.07 -16.98 -41.11
CA GLN A 980 32.23 -17.47 -41.89
C GLN A 980 32.68 -18.87 -41.46
N SER A 981 32.21 -19.38 -40.31
CA SER A 981 32.56 -20.71 -39.79
C SER A 981 31.33 -21.61 -39.65
N THR A 982 31.50 -22.92 -39.86
CA THR A 982 30.42 -23.90 -39.63
C THR A 982 29.96 -23.90 -38.17
N ALA A 983 30.91 -23.88 -37.24
CA ALA A 983 30.63 -23.81 -35.81
C ALA A 983 29.80 -22.57 -35.40
N GLY A 984 30.06 -21.42 -36.02
CA GLY A 984 29.30 -20.19 -35.78
C GLY A 984 27.88 -20.25 -36.36
N GLN A 985 27.71 -20.82 -37.56
CA GLN A 985 26.38 -21.03 -38.14
C GLN A 985 25.53 -21.99 -37.29
N ASP A 986 26.11 -23.10 -36.81
CA ASP A 986 25.44 -24.06 -35.94
C ASP A 986 25.03 -23.42 -34.62
N TRP A 987 25.92 -22.64 -34.00
CA TRP A 987 25.61 -21.93 -32.75
C TRP A 987 24.50 -20.88 -32.93
N LEU A 988 24.52 -20.11 -34.02
CA LEU A 988 23.47 -19.12 -34.32
C LEU A 988 22.11 -19.79 -34.48
N ASN A 989 22.04 -20.93 -35.17
CA ASN A 989 20.78 -21.68 -35.35
C ASN A 989 20.18 -22.16 -34.01
N VAL A 990 21.04 -22.48 -33.03
CA VAL A 990 20.61 -22.92 -31.70
C VAL A 990 20.15 -21.73 -30.84
N VAL A 991 20.94 -20.66 -30.79
CA VAL A 991 20.68 -19.54 -29.88
C VAL A 991 19.49 -18.67 -30.34
N PHE A 992 19.36 -18.46 -31.65
CA PHE A 992 18.25 -17.70 -32.26
C PHE A 992 16.99 -18.54 -32.50
N ALA A 993 16.90 -19.76 -31.98
CA ALA A 993 15.68 -20.56 -32.05
C ALA A 993 14.51 -19.82 -31.36
N ASP A 994 13.34 -19.85 -32.00
CA ASP A 994 12.12 -19.21 -31.49
C ASP A 994 11.61 -19.92 -30.22
N GLU A 995 11.71 -21.25 -30.17
CA GLU A 995 11.30 -22.04 -29.01
C GLU A 995 12.44 -22.12 -27.99
N LYS A 996 12.24 -21.48 -26.84
CA LYS A 996 13.21 -21.53 -25.74
C LYS A 996 12.97 -22.77 -24.86
N PRO A 997 14.04 -23.42 -24.35
CA PRO A 997 13.90 -24.56 -23.44
C PRO A 997 13.23 -24.14 -22.11
N SER A 998 12.72 -25.11 -21.35
CA SER A 998 12.22 -24.83 -20.00
C SER A 998 13.31 -24.23 -19.11
N VAL A 999 12.91 -23.43 -18.12
CA VAL A 999 13.84 -22.77 -17.18
C VAL A 999 14.76 -23.79 -16.49
N SER A 1000 14.24 -24.96 -16.10
CA SER A 1000 15.03 -26.03 -15.47
C SER A 1000 16.13 -26.58 -16.38
N THR A 1001 15.85 -26.76 -17.67
CA THR A 1001 16.81 -27.27 -18.66
C THR A 1001 17.89 -26.23 -18.94
N GLU A 1002 17.51 -24.95 -19.01
CA GLU A 1002 18.45 -23.86 -19.21
C GLU A 1002 19.38 -23.68 -17.99
N ILE A 1003 18.87 -23.81 -16.75
CA ILE A 1003 19.70 -23.83 -15.53
C ILE A 1003 20.72 -24.97 -15.59
N ALA A 1004 20.30 -26.17 -15.97
CA ALA A 1004 21.20 -27.32 -16.08
C ALA A 1004 22.29 -27.09 -17.15
N PHE A 1005 21.94 -26.45 -18.26
CA PHE A 1005 22.88 -26.08 -19.31
C PHE A 1005 23.94 -25.10 -18.81
N TRP A 1006 23.55 -24.02 -18.13
CA TRP A 1006 24.50 -23.04 -17.57
C TRP A 1006 25.45 -23.68 -16.57
N LYS A 1007 24.91 -24.49 -15.64
CA LYS A 1007 25.72 -25.21 -14.64
C LYS A 1007 26.70 -26.21 -15.26
N ALA A 1008 26.31 -26.87 -16.34
CA ALA A 1008 27.19 -27.79 -17.07
C ALA A 1008 28.42 -27.08 -17.67
N HIS A 1009 28.30 -25.78 -17.97
CA HIS A 1009 29.40 -24.93 -18.47
C HIS A 1009 30.12 -24.15 -17.35
N GLY A 1010 29.90 -24.51 -16.08
CA GLY A 1010 30.60 -23.89 -14.95
C GLY A 1010 30.09 -22.49 -14.57
N VAL A 1011 28.98 -22.03 -15.14
CA VAL A 1011 28.33 -20.78 -14.74
C VAL A 1011 27.55 -21.01 -13.45
N SER A 1012 27.76 -20.16 -12.45
CA SER A 1012 27.17 -20.28 -11.11
C SER A 1012 26.27 -19.10 -10.71
N HIS A 1013 26.48 -17.92 -11.30
CA HIS A 1013 25.75 -16.69 -11.00
C HIS A 1013 25.71 -15.77 -12.23
N PHE A 1014 24.90 -14.71 -12.18
CA PHE A 1014 24.79 -13.67 -13.19
C PHE A 1014 24.85 -12.30 -12.49
N THR A 1015 26.05 -11.74 -12.37
CA THR A 1015 26.28 -10.44 -11.72
C THR A 1015 26.71 -9.43 -12.76
N THR A 1016 25.95 -8.34 -12.87
CA THR A 1016 26.25 -7.22 -13.77
C THR A 1016 27.22 -6.25 -13.12
N GLN A 1017 27.83 -5.37 -13.91
CA GLN A 1017 28.71 -4.32 -13.43
C GLN A 1017 27.92 -3.20 -12.72
N TRP A 1018 28.57 -2.59 -11.73
CA TRP A 1018 28.03 -1.40 -11.09
C TRP A 1018 28.02 -0.23 -12.08
N GLN A 1019 26.99 0.59 -12.01
CA GLN A 1019 26.80 1.72 -12.92
C GLN A 1019 25.92 2.78 -12.28
N ASN A 1020 25.95 4.00 -12.84
CA ASN A 1020 25.08 5.10 -12.41
C ASN A 1020 24.22 5.76 -13.49
N TYR A 1021 24.22 5.21 -14.71
CA TYR A 1021 23.36 5.63 -15.81
C TYR A 1021 21.92 5.11 -15.73
N LYS A 1022 21.60 4.24 -14.76
CA LYS A 1022 20.28 3.63 -14.56
C LYS A 1022 19.99 3.38 -13.08
N THR A 1023 18.91 3.92 -12.56
CA THR A 1023 18.37 3.57 -11.24
C THR A 1023 17.66 2.23 -11.32
N ILE A 1024 17.91 1.34 -10.36
CA ILE A 1024 17.26 0.02 -10.29
C ILE A 1024 15.97 0.15 -9.49
N GLY A 1025 14.84 -0.19 -10.12
CA GLY A 1025 13.53 -0.18 -9.46
C GLY A 1025 13.37 -1.34 -8.47
N LEU A 1026 12.60 -1.12 -7.41
CA LEU A 1026 12.30 -2.10 -6.38
C LEU A 1026 10.87 -1.92 -5.85
N VAL A 1027 10.13 -3.01 -5.79
CA VAL A 1027 8.84 -3.08 -5.07
C VAL A 1027 9.02 -4.06 -3.92
N ASN A 1028 8.99 -3.55 -2.68
CA ASN A 1028 9.16 -4.33 -1.47
C ASN A 1028 7.95 -4.14 -0.55
N ASN A 1029 7.35 -5.24 -0.10
CA ASN A 1029 6.16 -5.23 0.76
C ASN A 1029 6.30 -6.28 1.88
N TYR A 1030 5.73 -6.01 3.06
CA TYR A 1030 5.45 -7.02 4.08
C TYR A 1030 3.95 -7.31 4.12
N ALA A 1031 3.52 -8.36 4.84
CA ALA A 1031 2.10 -8.63 5.00
C ALA A 1031 1.73 -8.88 6.47
N VAL A 1032 0.55 -8.41 6.87
CA VAL A 1032 -0.05 -8.75 8.17
C VAL A 1032 -1.16 -9.77 7.94
N THR A 1033 -1.05 -10.92 8.59
CA THR A 1033 -2.08 -11.97 8.54
C THR A 1033 -2.97 -11.91 9.78
N ASN A 1034 -4.27 -11.76 9.61
CA ASN A 1034 -5.22 -11.73 10.71
C ASN A 1034 -5.61 -13.14 11.21
N VAL A 1035 -6.43 -13.22 12.26
CA VAL A 1035 -6.88 -14.50 12.88
C VAL A 1035 -7.67 -15.41 11.93
N TYR A 1036 -8.22 -14.86 10.85
CA TYR A 1036 -8.96 -15.62 9.83
C TYR A 1036 -8.05 -16.17 8.70
N GLY A 1037 -6.75 -15.89 8.76
CA GLY A 1037 -5.78 -16.30 7.74
C GLY A 1037 -5.75 -15.40 6.51
N ILE A 1038 -6.31 -14.19 6.58
CA ILE A 1038 -6.28 -13.20 5.50
C ILE A 1038 -5.03 -12.34 5.65
N SER A 1039 -4.24 -12.24 4.59
CA SER A 1039 -3.00 -11.45 4.55
C SER A 1039 -3.20 -10.12 3.81
N TYR A 1040 -2.78 -9.02 4.44
CA TYR A 1040 -2.86 -7.66 3.92
C TYR A 1040 -1.44 -7.16 3.59
N PRO A 1041 -1.12 -6.82 2.33
CA PRO A 1041 0.19 -6.31 1.94
C PRO A 1041 0.38 -4.82 2.33
N PHE A 1042 1.57 -4.49 2.81
CA PHE A 1042 2.00 -3.15 3.20
C PHE A 1042 3.33 -2.82 2.54
N THR A 1043 3.43 -1.66 1.90
CA THR A 1043 4.62 -1.28 1.14
C THR A 1043 5.73 -0.75 2.05
N LEU A 1044 6.93 -1.32 1.88
CA LEU A 1044 8.17 -0.88 2.52
C LEU A 1044 8.95 0.09 1.62
N GLN A 1045 9.01 -0.20 0.32
CA GLN A 1045 9.71 0.60 -0.69
C GLN A 1045 9.05 0.39 -2.06
N ASN A 1046 8.87 1.47 -2.81
CA ASN A 1046 8.40 1.41 -4.19
C ASN A 1046 9.14 2.42 -5.07
N GLU A 1047 10.14 1.94 -5.80
CA GLU A 1047 10.99 2.73 -6.67
C GLU A 1047 10.92 2.22 -8.11
N TYR A 1048 10.84 3.14 -9.07
CA TYR A 1048 10.78 2.81 -10.49
C TYR A 1048 12.15 2.89 -11.14
N SER A 1049 12.43 1.95 -12.05
CA SER A 1049 13.63 1.98 -12.89
C SER A 1049 13.61 3.20 -13.83
N ARG A 1050 14.74 3.92 -13.93
CA ARG A 1050 14.88 5.10 -14.80
C ARG A 1050 16.32 5.24 -15.32
N PHE A 1051 16.47 5.63 -16.59
CA PHE A 1051 17.76 6.02 -17.13
C PHE A 1051 18.15 7.45 -16.71
N ARG A 1052 19.45 7.67 -16.58
CA ARG A 1052 20.11 8.88 -16.07
C ARG A 1052 21.25 9.33 -17.00
N PHE A 1053 21.12 9.10 -18.32
CA PHE A 1053 22.18 9.34 -19.30
C PHE A 1053 22.77 10.76 -19.31
N GLU A 1054 22.00 11.79 -18.95
CA GLU A 1054 22.51 13.17 -18.89
C GLU A 1054 23.41 13.44 -17.66
N SER A 1055 23.27 12.61 -16.63
CA SER A 1055 23.92 12.73 -15.32
C SER A 1055 24.88 11.58 -15.01
N GLU A 1056 25.09 10.68 -15.96
CA GLU A 1056 25.93 9.50 -15.74
C GLU A 1056 27.41 9.88 -15.76
N THR A 1057 28.21 9.16 -14.98
CA THR A 1057 29.66 9.37 -14.95
C THR A 1057 30.45 8.09 -15.21
N THR A 1058 29.78 6.94 -15.25
CA THR A 1058 30.35 5.59 -15.36
C THR A 1058 30.76 5.19 -16.78
N PHE A 1059 30.26 5.86 -17.82
CA PHE A 1059 30.64 5.58 -19.22
C PHE A 1059 32.12 5.81 -19.52
N LYS A 1060 32.85 6.54 -18.67
CA LYS A 1060 34.31 6.66 -18.74
C LYS A 1060 35.01 5.32 -18.49
N MET A 1061 34.43 4.47 -17.64
CA MET A 1061 34.95 3.14 -17.35
C MET A 1061 34.53 2.14 -18.41
N TYR A 1062 33.23 2.10 -18.74
CA TYR A 1062 32.66 1.41 -19.89
C TYR A 1062 31.22 1.90 -20.15
N TRP A 1063 30.87 2.18 -21.42
CA TRP A 1063 29.63 2.85 -21.81
C TRP A 1063 28.47 1.91 -22.22
N ALA A 1064 28.50 0.67 -21.76
CA ALA A 1064 27.58 -0.42 -22.11
C ALA A 1064 27.66 -0.91 -23.58
N PHE A 1065 27.13 -2.13 -23.80
CA PHE A 1065 27.18 -2.81 -25.11
C PHE A 1065 26.33 -2.10 -26.17
N ALA A 1066 25.23 -1.44 -25.76
CA ALA A 1066 24.42 -0.61 -26.65
C ALA A 1066 25.27 0.43 -27.41
N SER A 1067 26.21 1.06 -26.71
CA SER A 1067 27.09 2.08 -27.28
C SER A 1067 28.15 1.46 -28.20
N ASP A 1068 28.65 0.25 -27.90
CA ASP A 1068 29.52 -0.49 -28.82
C ASP A 1068 28.80 -0.78 -30.14
N LEU A 1069 27.54 -1.22 -30.08
CA LEU A 1069 26.71 -1.47 -31.26
C LEU A 1069 26.39 -0.19 -32.05
N ALA A 1070 26.12 0.90 -31.35
CA ALA A 1070 25.93 2.21 -31.97
C ALA A 1070 27.22 2.67 -32.69
N ALA A 1071 28.39 2.47 -32.08
CA ALA A 1071 29.68 2.81 -32.66
C ALA A 1071 30.01 1.95 -33.89
N VAL A 1072 29.70 0.65 -33.89
CA VAL A 1072 29.90 -0.21 -35.07
C VAL A 1072 28.94 0.14 -36.21
N SER A 1073 27.72 0.56 -35.90
CA SER A 1073 26.70 0.86 -36.93
C SER A 1073 26.78 2.29 -37.48
N ASN A 1074 27.43 3.21 -36.78
CA ASN A 1074 27.58 4.58 -37.23
C ASN A 1074 28.76 4.74 -38.19
N ASN A 1075 28.48 5.08 -39.45
CA ASN A 1075 29.51 5.29 -40.49
C ASN A 1075 30.54 6.38 -40.16
N ALA A 1076 30.25 7.29 -39.23
CA ALA A 1076 31.20 8.31 -38.79
C ALA A 1076 32.23 7.81 -37.76
N SER A 1077 31.97 6.67 -37.12
CA SER A 1077 32.80 6.08 -36.07
C SER A 1077 34.06 5.43 -36.65
N ALA A 1078 35.17 5.47 -35.90
CA ALA A 1078 36.41 4.79 -36.28
C ALA A 1078 36.30 3.26 -36.40
N ILE A 1079 35.25 2.63 -35.85
CA ILE A 1079 35.01 1.17 -35.91
C ILE A 1079 33.79 0.79 -36.74
N ALA A 1080 33.36 1.67 -37.66
CA ALA A 1080 32.19 1.44 -38.49
C ALA A 1080 32.30 0.16 -39.33
N GLY A 1081 31.38 -0.77 -39.14
CA GLY A 1081 31.32 -2.04 -39.88
C GLY A 1081 32.38 -3.07 -39.50
N ASP A 1082 33.19 -2.81 -38.46
CA ASP A 1082 34.17 -3.74 -37.91
C ASP A 1082 33.51 -4.75 -36.96
N SER A 1083 34.22 -5.84 -36.67
CA SER A 1083 33.75 -6.86 -35.74
C SER A 1083 34.32 -6.67 -34.34
N LEU A 1084 33.52 -6.96 -33.32
CA LEU A 1084 33.94 -7.00 -31.92
C LEU A 1084 34.64 -8.32 -31.55
N ILE A 1085 34.66 -9.33 -32.45
CA ILE A 1085 35.33 -10.61 -32.21
C ILE A 1085 36.85 -10.44 -32.38
N ARG A 1086 37.62 -10.72 -31.31
CA ARG A 1086 39.08 -10.53 -31.28
C ARG A 1086 39.84 -11.33 -32.35
N SER A 1087 39.34 -12.53 -32.68
CA SER A 1087 39.96 -13.39 -33.69
C SER A 1087 39.62 -13.01 -35.13
N SER A 1088 38.76 -12.00 -35.33
CA SER A 1088 38.42 -11.49 -36.65
C SER A 1088 39.60 -10.74 -37.28
N PRO A 1089 39.81 -10.87 -38.61
CA PRO A 1089 40.75 -10.00 -39.32
C PRO A 1089 40.33 -8.52 -39.33
N ARG A 1090 39.06 -8.21 -38.99
CA ARG A 1090 38.50 -6.85 -38.91
C ARG A 1090 38.13 -6.51 -37.47
N PHE A 1091 38.96 -6.91 -36.52
CA PHE A 1091 38.71 -6.61 -35.11
C PHE A 1091 38.74 -5.09 -34.87
N ALA A 1092 37.65 -4.56 -34.32
CA ALA A 1092 37.41 -3.13 -34.11
C ALA A 1092 38.55 -2.42 -33.36
N PHE A 1093 39.14 -3.06 -32.36
CA PHE A 1093 40.21 -2.48 -31.54
C PHE A 1093 41.63 -2.90 -31.97
N ALA A 1094 41.81 -3.35 -33.22
CA ALA A 1094 43.13 -3.67 -33.75
C ALA A 1094 43.97 -2.41 -34.03
N ASN A 1095 43.33 -1.35 -34.56
CA ASN A 1095 44.00 -0.11 -34.98
C ASN A 1095 43.60 1.12 -34.15
N THR A 1096 42.55 1.03 -33.34
CA THR A 1096 42.09 2.09 -32.44
C THR A 1096 41.90 1.54 -31.03
N SER A 1097 41.79 2.43 -30.04
CA SER A 1097 41.52 2.05 -28.66
C SER A 1097 40.10 2.46 -28.26
N MET A 1098 39.55 1.80 -27.26
CA MET A 1098 38.26 2.20 -26.68
C MET A 1098 38.30 3.64 -26.16
N GLN A 1099 39.39 4.03 -25.50
CA GLN A 1099 39.62 5.40 -25.06
C GLN A 1099 39.57 6.42 -26.22
N SER A 1100 40.13 6.08 -27.39
CA SER A 1100 40.05 6.94 -28.57
C SER A 1100 38.61 7.12 -29.06
N LEU A 1101 37.78 6.07 -29.02
CA LEU A 1101 36.35 6.16 -29.34
C LEU A 1101 35.58 7.01 -28.33
N LEU A 1102 35.89 6.85 -27.03
CA LEU A 1102 35.31 7.69 -25.98
C LEU A 1102 35.68 9.18 -26.15
N MET A 1103 36.87 9.47 -26.69
CA MET A 1103 37.27 10.82 -27.05
C MET A 1103 36.54 11.34 -28.28
N GLU A 1104 36.36 10.51 -29.30
CA GLU A 1104 35.66 10.86 -30.53
C GLU A 1104 34.20 11.23 -30.25
N ASN A 1105 33.52 10.50 -29.37
CA ASN A 1105 32.14 10.78 -28.95
C ASN A 1105 32.02 11.88 -27.86
N GLY A 1106 33.14 12.34 -27.30
CA GLY A 1106 33.17 13.40 -26.29
C GLY A 1106 32.92 12.98 -24.83
N THR A 1107 32.75 11.68 -24.55
CA THR A 1107 32.66 11.12 -23.17
C THR A 1107 33.93 11.37 -22.37
N VAL A 1108 35.09 11.27 -23.03
CA VAL A 1108 36.41 11.61 -22.48
C VAL A 1108 36.96 12.82 -23.24
N SER A 1109 37.46 13.84 -22.54
CA SER A 1109 38.02 15.03 -23.20
C SER A 1109 39.37 14.73 -23.87
N SER A 1110 39.58 15.32 -25.05
CA SER A 1110 40.88 15.33 -25.73
C SER A 1110 41.38 16.78 -25.90
N PRO A 1111 42.64 17.10 -25.51
CA PRO A 1111 43.63 16.22 -24.89
C PRO A 1111 43.25 15.83 -23.45
N LEU A 1112 43.80 14.73 -22.94
CA LEU A 1112 43.55 14.27 -21.57
C LEU A 1112 44.06 15.28 -20.52
N PRO A 1113 43.21 15.74 -19.60
CA PRO A 1113 43.65 16.49 -18.43
C PRO A 1113 44.61 15.68 -17.56
N ASN A 1114 45.38 16.36 -16.70
CA ASN A 1114 46.40 15.72 -15.86
C ASN A 1114 45.83 14.58 -14.99
N ALA A 1115 44.66 14.79 -14.37
CA ALA A 1115 44.01 13.77 -13.55
C ALA A 1115 43.59 12.53 -14.36
N TYR A 1116 43.15 12.72 -15.61
CA TYR A 1116 42.83 11.60 -16.51
C TYR A 1116 44.08 10.81 -16.88
N ARG A 1117 45.17 11.48 -17.27
CA ARG A 1117 46.44 10.80 -17.63
C ARG A 1117 47.00 10.00 -16.46
N LEU A 1118 46.87 10.55 -15.26
CA LEU A 1118 47.29 9.87 -14.05
C LEU A 1118 46.43 8.64 -13.76
N LEU A 1119 45.10 8.76 -13.83
CA LEU A 1119 44.22 7.62 -13.66
C LEU A 1119 44.44 6.55 -14.75
N GLU A 1120 44.66 6.97 -16.00
CA GLU A 1120 45.02 6.08 -17.11
C GLU A 1120 46.32 5.30 -16.82
N SER A 1121 47.33 5.96 -16.23
CA SER A 1121 48.58 5.28 -15.88
C SER A 1121 48.45 4.29 -14.73
N GLU A 1122 47.52 4.52 -13.81
CA GLU A 1122 47.33 3.70 -12.60
C GLU A 1122 46.34 2.54 -12.82
N LEU A 1123 45.20 2.80 -13.47
CA LEU A 1123 44.19 1.77 -13.75
C LEU A 1123 44.35 1.16 -15.15
N GLY A 1124 44.74 1.95 -16.15
CA GLY A 1124 44.75 1.56 -17.56
C GLY A 1124 43.79 2.40 -18.41
N SER A 1125 43.67 2.01 -19.69
CA SER A 1125 42.88 2.75 -20.69
C SER A 1125 41.41 2.88 -20.32
N PHE A 1126 40.84 4.08 -20.53
CA PHE A 1126 39.40 4.32 -20.35
C PHE A 1126 38.57 3.45 -21.32
N GLY A 1127 37.40 3.00 -20.86
CA GLY A 1127 36.55 2.07 -21.60
C GLY A 1127 36.92 0.58 -21.45
N SER A 1128 38.00 0.25 -20.71
CA SER A 1128 38.45 -1.12 -20.45
C SER A 1128 38.51 -1.45 -18.94
N VAL A 1129 37.86 -0.65 -18.10
CA VAL A 1129 37.83 -0.79 -16.65
C VAL A 1129 36.52 -1.44 -16.23
N ASP A 1130 36.60 -2.60 -15.57
CA ASP A 1130 35.44 -3.29 -15.04
C ASP A 1130 35.06 -2.68 -13.68
N VAL A 1131 33.79 -2.34 -13.50
CA VAL A 1131 33.29 -1.71 -12.27
C VAL A 1131 32.39 -2.70 -11.54
N THR A 1132 32.78 -3.14 -10.35
CA THR A 1132 32.09 -4.23 -9.63
C THR A 1132 31.64 -3.81 -8.25
N TYR A 1133 30.39 -4.11 -7.90
CA TYR A 1133 29.85 -3.90 -6.56
C TYR A 1133 30.47 -4.92 -5.59
N VAL A 1134 30.97 -4.46 -4.45
CA VAL A 1134 31.54 -5.31 -3.40
C VAL A 1134 30.48 -5.49 -2.30
N PRO A 1135 29.98 -6.73 -2.06
CA PRO A 1135 29.00 -6.97 -1.01
C PRO A 1135 29.60 -6.77 0.38
N CYS A 1136 28.82 -6.17 1.28
CA CYS A 1136 29.16 -6.11 2.70
C CYS A 1136 29.27 -7.55 3.27
N PRO A 1137 30.40 -7.90 3.93
CA PRO A 1137 30.56 -9.22 4.55
C PRO A 1137 29.44 -9.53 5.56
N SER A 1138 28.98 -10.78 5.57
CA SER A 1138 27.89 -11.22 6.47
C SER A 1138 28.27 -11.14 7.95
N ILE A 1139 29.55 -11.36 8.29
CA ILE A 1139 30.06 -11.23 9.66
C ILE A 1139 29.87 -9.80 10.15
N LEU A 1140 30.24 -8.82 9.31
CA LEU A 1140 30.11 -7.41 9.63
C LEU A 1140 28.63 -7.00 9.83
N LYS A 1141 27.72 -7.48 8.96
CA LYS A 1141 26.26 -7.29 9.17
C LYS A 1141 25.78 -7.89 10.49
N GLY A 1142 26.26 -9.08 10.84
CA GLY A 1142 25.95 -9.75 12.10
C GLY A 1142 26.43 -8.97 13.34
N VAL A 1143 27.63 -8.42 13.29
CA VAL A 1143 28.19 -7.58 14.37
C VAL A 1143 27.35 -6.32 14.56
N ALA A 1144 27.06 -5.58 13.49
CA ALA A 1144 26.24 -4.37 13.57
C ALA A 1144 24.83 -4.67 14.11
N ARG A 1145 24.20 -5.76 13.65
CA ARG A 1145 22.90 -6.22 14.16
C ARG A 1145 22.92 -6.48 15.66
N GLN A 1146 24.00 -7.07 16.18
CA GLN A 1146 24.15 -7.31 17.61
C GLN A 1146 24.36 -6.01 18.41
N VAL A 1147 25.07 -5.02 17.86
CA VAL A 1147 25.13 -3.66 18.46
C VAL A 1147 23.74 -3.06 18.54
N PHE A 1148 22.97 -3.05 17.44
CA PHE A 1148 21.62 -2.52 17.42
C PHE A 1148 20.70 -3.21 18.43
N THR A 1149 20.76 -4.54 18.49
CA THR A 1149 19.97 -5.33 19.44
C THR A 1149 20.27 -4.88 20.87
N THR A 1150 21.55 -4.70 21.22
CA THR A 1150 22.00 -4.29 22.55
C THR A 1150 21.56 -2.86 22.89
N LEU A 1151 21.68 -1.94 21.93
CA LEU A 1151 21.24 -0.56 22.08
C LEU A 1151 19.73 -0.49 22.29
N ARG A 1152 18.94 -1.14 21.43
CA ARG A 1152 17.47 -1.16 21.52
C ARG A 1152 16.97 -1.77 22.83
N GLN A 1153 17.64 -2.81 23.32
CA GLN A 1153 17.39 -3.37 24.66
C GLN A 1153 17.67 -2.36 25.78
N SER A 1154 18.76 -1.62 25.67
CA SER A 1154 19.12 -0.60 26.67
C SER A 1154 18.13 0.57 26.69
N LEU A 1155 17.67 1.00 25.50
CA LEU A 1155 16.61 2.01 25.34
C LEU A 1155 15.29 1.56 25.98
N ALA A 1156 14.96 0.27 25.89
CA ALA A 1156 13.76 -0.29 26.50
C ALA A 1156 13.77 -0.26 28.04
N GLN A 1157 14.96 -0.36 28.65
CA GLN A 1157 15.12 -0.55 30.09
C GLN A 1157 15.42 0.75 30.87
N SER A 1158 15.73 1.84 30.19
CA SER A 1158 16.18 3.08 30.82
C SER A 1158 15.65 4.34 30.13
N ASP A 1159 14.81 5.11 30.82
CA ASP A 1159 14.34 6.42 30.37
C ASP A 1159 15.51 7.41 30.16
N ALA A 1160 16.62 7.23 30.90
CA ALA A 1160 17.83 8.03 30.72
C ALA A 1160 18.61 7.66 29.45
N ALA A 1161 18.36 6.48 28.87
CA ALA A 1161 18.93 6.09 27.58
C ALA A 1161 18.07 6.60 26.40
N GLN A 1162 16.79 6.93 26.63
CA GLN A 1162 15.85 7.44 25.60
C GLN A 1162 16.04 8.94 25.29
N ILE A 1163 17.12 9.57 25.76
CA ILE A 1163 17.40 11.01 25.66
C ILE A 1163 17.93 11.41 24.29
#